data_AF-A0A9E5PUK1-F1
#
_entry.id   AF-A0A9E5PUK1-F1
#
_cell.length_a   1.000
_cell.length_b   1.000
_cell.length_c   1.000
_cell.angle_alpha   90.00
_cell.angle_beta   90.00
_cell.angle_gamma   90.00
#
_symmetry.space_group_name_H-M   'P 1'
#
loop_
_entity.id
_entity.type
_entity.pdbx_description
1 polymer ?
#
loop_
_entity_poly.entity_id
_entity_poly.type
_entity_poly.pdbx_seq_one_letter_code
_entity_poly.pdbx_strand_id
1 'polypeptide(L)'
;MDADGDGVLSVAEAQGLRLWRDLNEDGRLDADETSAAVEGIASHRWASLARGRGQAAASGDAAAPSWSLATAGMPAKPTSIAMAQPVSTVPPSNFTTLRNTDELYFPPSGGYGVWAPTQIKINFRSPHVMVGTEGADSFDSTYYSAYSSWFNLGLLTHFLGGGGNDMVGGSARDDSLWGGTGNDVLFGYTGNDRLYGEEGDDELYGADGADVLDGGIGHDFLVGGRGDDLMFGATGDDELQGQNGNDRLLGQAGNDRLFGYLGNDQMWGGEGNDYLQGFVASNETLEYTSADPMTDDDQLWGEGGNDHLYGGLGSDMLDGGTGNDALLGEYGNDRLFGGAGADELQGGHGNDQLIGEADDDTLFGQVGNDQLWGGDGNDILVGFTASNEAQQTLDAGQTDDDVLMGEAGHDNLYGGWGNDRLDGGTGNDLLLGDQGDDELWGGADKDQLQGGAGNDRLMGEDGDDNLFGQVGSDRLWGGAGDDVLVGFTGEDEAQQSLFAGESDDDLLYGGAGKDLLISGLGTDALFGGDGDDELQGGHGDDALYGDDGNDLLFGQVGKDVLYGGDGDDVLQGFTASNESQQALLAGQSDDDHLYGGAGRDTLVGRVGNDHLDGGAGADVMIGGSGDDTYIVNSVNDVVYEQAGEGHDTVIASTSYLLNAEVEDLELLEGFATHGTGNALDNRITGNSADNILDGVSGADTLIGGRGDDTYYVDNALDRVIEVDGEGADTVQSSVSLGLGEGVEHLKLLDFGHPELGLVDGQDVLVYGYPKRNELDYMQGDAVANYEGTCALTSIANLLTQSGRPTSESQVVQLAIENRWAVSDPSLPSYQLGGSNVADQQRILDSYGMRNDVIEGYNEAGMAQLLRSGRGVILAVNAGLLWDEAEYEGSGEVNHAVTLTGAVFRADDGELAGFYVADSGRGRVDDMTRFVDIETFRQAAQVPGAYAIYTVEPVKFWDENIDGTGNALDNTLQGNRGDNQLWGLDGDDTLSGGEGQDSLRGGAGNDRYQFARGDGVDHIDQSDALDTDWDTVEFAPGIASDQLWFRQIGLNLEVSVIGTKDRIVVDRWYDEASPRVDAFVAGDGQQLFSDQVDALVRVMADLAPPAAGQTSLSATPYASVLTPVLASNWT
;
A
#
# COMPACT_ATOMS: atom_id res chain seq x y z
N MET A 1 -15.87 10.37 49.09
CA MET A 1 -16.57 10.86 50.31
C MET A 1 -17.84 11.60 49.92
N ASP A 2 -17.88 12.14 48.71
CA ASP A 2 -19.08 12.19 47.90
C ASP A 2 -19.52 10.76 47.53
N ALA A 3 -20.65 10.32 48.06
CA ALA A 3 -21.17 8.96 47.88
C ALA A 3 -22.23 8.89 46.77
N ASP A 4 -22.72 10.02 46.28
CA ASP A 4 -23.67 10.11 45.18
C ASP A 4 -23.10 10.73 43.89
N GLY A 5 -21.86 11.20 43.92
CA GLY A 5 -21.02 11.54 42.76
C GLY A 5 -21.39 12.86 42.10
N ASP A 6 -21.98 13.79 42.86
CA ASP A 6 -22.47 15.06 42.34
C ASP A 6 -21.46 16.21 42.41
N GLY A 7 -20.27 15.97 42.98
CA GLY A 7 -19.19 16.93 43.08
C GLY A 7 -19.34 17.95 44.23
N VAL A 8 -20.33 17.78 45.12
CA VAL A 8 -20.55 18.66 46.29
C VAL A 8 -20.75 17.82 47.55
N LEU A 9 -19.89 17.98 48.56
CA LEU A 9 -20.11 17.32 49.85
C LEU A 9 -21.38 17.83 50.54
N SER A 10 -22.39 16.99 50.64
CA SER A 10 -23.57 17.28 51.45
C SER A 10 -23.21 17.33 52.94
N VAL A 11 -24.07 17.94 53.77
CA VAL A 11 -23.91 17.97 55.24
C VAL A 11 -23.83 16.55 55.85
N ALA A 12 -24.29 15.52 55.13
CA ALA A 12 -24.15 14.12 55.55
C ALA A 12 -22.75 13.55 55.24
N GLU A 13 -22.10 14.03 54.19
CA GLU A 13 -20.82 13.53 53.70
C GLU A 13 -19.62 14.26 54.33
N ALA A 14 -19.83 15.51 54.76
CA ALA A 14 -18.80 16.32 55.43
C ALA A 14 -18.58 16.01 56.92
N GLN A 15 -19.27 15.03 57.52
CA GLN A 15 -19.21 14.79 58.98
C GLN A 15 -18.04 13.94 59.47
N GLY A 16 -17.09 13.57 58.59
CA GLY A 16 -15.86 12.87 58.97
C GLY A 16 -14.78 13.75 59.62
N LEU A 17 -14.91 15.07 59.54
CA LEU A 17 -14.00 16.02 60.20
C LEU A 17 -14.63 16.58 61.47
N ARG A 18 -14.38 15.91 62.60
CA ARG A 18 -13.74 16.54 63.78
C ARG A 18 -13.60 15.55 64.95
N LEU A 19 -12.36 15.53 65.47
CA LEU A 19 -11.96 14.88 66.70
C LEU A 19 -12.85 15.30 67.87
N TRP A 20 -13.44 14.29 68.50
CA TRP A 20 -14.37 14.42 69.59
C TRP A 20 -13.67 14.63 70.95
N ARG A 21 -14.55 14.90 71.91
CA ARG A 21 -14.47 15.62 73.16
C ARG A 21 -14.89 14.68 74.29
N ASP A 22 -14.04 14.58 75.30
CA ASP A 22 -14.27 13.94 76.59
C ASP A 22 -15.68 14.25 77.18
N LEU A 23 -16.49 13.20 77.48
CA LEU A 23 -17.87 13.34 77.99
C LEU A 23 -18.01 13.46 79.51
N ASN A 24 -17.08 12.92 80.29
CA ASN A 24 -17.15 13.01 81.75
C ASN A 24 -16.22 14.10 82.30
N GLU A 25 -15.47 14.79 81.43
CA GLU A 25 -14.58 15.92 81.75
C GLU A 25 -13.66 15.62 82.94
N ASP A 26 -13.22 14.35 83.08
CA ASP A 26 -12.35 13.94 84.18
C ASP A 26 -10.87 13.88 83.79
N GLY A 27 -10.55 14.13 82.51
CA GLY A 27 -9.19 14.13 82.00
C GLY A 27 -8.51 12.76 82.11
N ARG A 28 -9.27 11.67 82.09
CA ARG A 28 -8.76 10.29 82.03
C ARG A 28 -9.48 9.45 80.98
N LEU A 29 -8.67 8.70 80.24
CA LEU A 29 -9.10 7.70 79.27
C LEU A 29 -9.59 6.45 80.04
N ASP A 30 -10.87 6.07 79.89
CA ASP A 30 -11.44 4.92 80.58
C ASP A 30 -11.31 3.62 79.75
N ALA A 31 -11.29 2.49 80.46
CA ALA A 31 -10.89 1.18 79.93
C ALA A 31 -11.82 0.58 78.86
N ASP A 32 -13.01 1.14 78.63
CA ASP A 32 -13.96 0.66 77.62
C ASP A 32 -13.79 1.37 76.26
N GLU A 33 -12.82 2.29 76.15
CA GLU A 33 -12.67 3.21 75.01
C GLU A 33 -11.46 2.91 74.10
N THR A 34 -10.78 1.76 74.25
CA THR A 34 -9.46 1.50 73.60
C THR A 34 -9.25 0.13 72.93
N SER A 35 -10.29 -0.60 72.49
CA SER A 35 -10.09 -1.98 71.97
C SER A 35 -10.50 -2.27 70.52
N ALA A 36 -10.54 -1.30 69.61
CA ALA A 36 -10.77 -1.60 68.18
C ALA A 36 -9.77 -0.93 67.22
N ALA A 37 -8.61 -0.49 67.74
CA ALA A 37 -7.51 0.07 66.95
C ALA A 37 -6.57 -0.99 66.32
N VAL A 38 -6.93 -2.29 66.25
CA VAL A 38 -5.95 -3.34 65.84
C VAL A 38 -6.43 -4.42 64.83
N GLU A 39 -7.72 -4.60 64.50
CA GLU A 39 -8.15 -5.79 63.70
C GLU A 39 -8.60 -5.58 62.24
N GLY A 40 -8.57 -4.36 61.68
CA GLY A 40 -9.08 -4.11 60.31
C GLY A 40 -8.07 -4.24 59.16
N ILE A 41 -6.77 -4.40 59.45
CA ILE A 41 -5.71 -4.59 58.43
C ILE A 41 -5.76 -6.02 57.80
N ALA A 42 -6.65 -6.91 58.26
CA ALA A 42 -6.63 -8.32 57.85
C ALA A 42 -7.95 -8.82 57.22
N SER A 43 -8.25 -8.50 55.96
CA SER A 43 -8.99 -9.43 55.05
C SER A 43 -9.05 -8.96 53.59
N HIS A 44 -8.12 -9.45 52.76
CA HIS A 44 -8.09 -9.34 51.29
C HIS A 44 -9.31 -9.99 50.60
N ARG A 45 -9.62 -9.59 49.34
CA ARG A 45 -9.55 -10.46 48.12
C ARG A 45 -9.87 -9.74 46.78
N TRP A 46 -9.08 -10.06 45.74
CA TRP A 46 -9.26 -9.80 44.29
C TRP A 46 -9.96 -10.96 43.53
N ALA A 47 -10.24 -10.73 42.22
CA ALA A 47 -10.64 -11.63 41.09
C ALA A 47 -12.17 -11.78 40.80
N SER A 48 -12.73 -11.87 39.56
CA SER A 48 -12.26 -11.99 38.15
C SER A 48 -13.42 -11.97 37.11
N LEU A 49 -13.16 -11.44 35.90
CA LEU A 49 -13.54 -11.76 34.47
C LEU A 49 -14.92 -12.30 33.94
N ALA A 50 -15.31 -11.68 32.78
CA ALA A 50 -15.84 -12.19 31.47
C ALA A 50 -17.34 -12.60 31.29
N ARG A 51 -18.03 -12.44 30.13
CA ARG A 51 -17.65 -12.40 28.69
C ARG A 51 -18.82 -11.99 27.72
N GLY A 52 -18.50 -11.32 26.59
CA GLY A 52 -18.93 -11.52 25.18
C GLY A 52 -20.37 -11.17 24.73
N ARG A 53 -20.75 -10.81 23.49
CA ARG A 53 -20.19 -10.67 22.10
C ARG A 53 -21.19 -9.76 21.34
N GLY A 54 -20.99 -9.09 20.19
CA GLY A 54 -20.00 -9.07 19.11
C GLY A 54 -20.73 -8.73 17.81
N GLN A 55 -20.05 -8.16 16.81
CA GLN A 55 -20.18 -8.49 15.38
C GLN A 55 -19.13 -7.72 14.57
N ALA A 56 -18.40 -8.48 13.76
CA ALA A 56 -17.52 -8.02 12.71
C ALA A 56 -18.22 -8.24 11.35
N ALA A 57 -17.94 -7.37 10.39
CA ALA A 57 -17.85 -7.68 8.97
C ALA A 57 -16.90 -6.64 8.34
N ALA A 58 -16.09 -7.11 7.39
CA ALA A 58 -14.98 -6.44 6.73
C ALA A 58 -15.38 -5.71 5.43
N SER A 59 -14.35 -5.09 4.83
CA SER A 59 -14.20 -4.43 3.51
C SER A 59 -14.78 -3.03 3.35
N GLY A 60 -13.89 -2.06 3.15
CA GLY A 60 -14.14 -0.66 2.80
C GLY A 60 -13.29 0.27 3.67
N ASP A 61 -12.21 0.74 3.08
CA ASP A 61 -11.22 1.77 3.45
C ASP A 61 -10.73 1.69 4.90
N ALA A 62 -9.43 1.45 5.06
CA ALA A 62 -8.74 1.61 6.33
C ALA A 62 -8.72 3.11 6.70
N ALA A 63 -9.86 3.67 7.08
CA ALA A 63 -9.91 4.97 7.72
C ALA A 63 -8.98 4.89 8.94
N ALA A 64 -7.92 5.70 8.89
CA ALA A 64 -6.95 5.84 9.96
C ALA A 64 -7.68 5.85 11.30
N PRO A 65 -7.17 5.17 12.32
CA PRO A 65 -7.72 5.32 13.65
C PRO A 65 -7.74 6.81 13.98
N SER A 66 -8.92 7.42 14.11
CA SER A 66 -9.03 8.82 14.53
C SER A 66 -8.59 8.91 15.99
N TRP A 67 -7.27 8.95 16.19
CA TRP A 67 -6.63 9.21 17.47
C TRP A 67 -6.56 10.72 17.57
N SER A 68 -7.73 11.36 17.65
CA SER A 68 -7.74 12.69 18.22
C SER A 68 -7.15 12.51 19.61
N LEU A 69 -6.07 13.23 19.92
CA LEU A 69 -5.82 13.53 21.31
C LEU A 69 -7.17 13.96 21.88
N ALA A 70 -7.55 13.41 23.03
CA ALA A 70 -8.51 14.15 23.83
C ALA A 70 -7.76 15.43 24.18
N THR A 71 -7.83 16.45 23.30
CA THR A 71 -7.18 17.75 23.43
C THR A 71 -7.45 18.15 24.87
N ALA A 72 -6.43 18.01 25.70
CA ALA A 72 -6.47 18.52 27.04
C ALA A 72 -6.39 20.02 26.80
N GLY A 73 -7.56 20.61 26.49
CA GLY A 73 -7.61 21.98 26.02
C GLY A 73 -6.84 22.84 27.00
N MET A 74 -6.05 23.76 26.45
CA MET A 74 -5.23 24.73 27.15
C MET A 74 -5.79 24.97 28.56
N PRO A 75 -5.09 24.56 29.62
CA PRO A 75 -5.62 24.64 30.97
C PRO A 75 -5.97 26.09 31.21
N ALA A 76 -7.26 26.36 31.42
CA ALA A 76 -7.76 27.72 31.49
C ALA A 76 -6.91 28.49 32.49
N LYS A 77 -6.25 29.57 32.02
CA LYS A 77 -5.60 30.56 32.87
C LYS A 77 -6.50 30.73 34.09
N PRO A 78 -6.01 30.44 35.31
CA PRO A 78 -6.84 30.51 36.50
C PRO A 78 -7.47 31.89 36.44
N THR A 79 -8.80 31.95 36.16
CA THR A 79 -9.46 33.20 35.76
C THR A 79 -8.94 34.22 36.71
N SER A 80 -8.09 35.14 36.21
CA SER A 80 -7.22 35.99 37.03
C SER A 80 -8.03 36.22 38.27
N ILE A 81 -7.67 35.61 39.41
CA ILE A 81 -8.41 35.97 40.60
C ILE A 81 -7.98 37.42 40.66
N ALA A 82 -8.88 38.31 40.22
CA ALA A 82 -8.85 39.71 40.53
C ALA A 82 -9.05 39.68 42.04
N MET A 83 -8.01 39.23 42.75
CA MET A 83 -7.77 39.52 44.12
C MET A 83 -7.74 41.00 44.03
N ALA A 84 -8.85 41.62 44.45
CA ALA A 84 -9.00 43.05 44.34
C ALA A 84 -7.70 43.63 44.88
N GLN A 85 -6.92 44.27 44.00
CA GLN A 85 -5.68 44.91 44.37
C GLN A 85 -6.00 45.70 45.63
N PRO A 86 -5.31 45.48 46.75
CA PRO A 86 -5.56 46.26 47.93
C PRO A 86 -5.33 47.72 47.53
N VAL A 87 -6.41 48.48 47.33
CA VAL A 87 -6.28 49.85 46.85
C VAL A 87 -5.81 50.66 48.04
N SER A 88 -4.59 51.18 47.99
CA SER A 88 -4.17 52.10 49.03
C SER A 88 -5.03 53.36 48.96
N THR A 89 -5.49 53.79 50.12
CA THR A 89 -5.96 55.16 50.31
C THR A 89 -5.01 55.81 51.29
N VAL A 90 -3.95 56.45 50.78
CA VAL A 90 -3.05 57.28 51.57
C VAL A 90 -3.89 58.28 52.38
N PRO A 91 -3.98 58.15 53.70
CA PRO A 91 -4.70 59.12 54.52
C PRO A 91 -3.88 60.41 54.50
N PRO A 92 -4.46 61.57 54.14
CA PRO A 92 -3.69 62.79 54.15
C PRO A 92 -3.19 63.06 55.58
N SER A 93 -1.88 63.28 55.70
CA SER A 93 -1.18 63.46 56.98
C SER A 93 -1.81 64.56 57.84
N ASN A 94 -2.55 65.51 57.27
CA ASN A 94 -3.20 66.63 57.96
C ASN A 94 -2.22 67.51 58.79
N PHE A 95 -0.91 67.31 58.62
CA PHE A 95 0.17 67.94 59.40
C PHE A 95 0.05 69.46 59.38
N THR A 96 -0.23 70.07 58.23
CA THR A 96 -0.34 71.53 58.09
C THR A 96 -1.47 72.07 58.98
N THR A 97 -2.59 71.35 59.08
CA THR A 97 -3.72 71.73 59.94
C THR A 97 -3.32 71.58 61.41
N LEU A 98 -2.76 70.44 61.82
CA LEU A 98 -2.32 70.23 63.21
C LEU A 98 -1.23 71.21 63.63
N ARG A 99 -0.22 71.43 62.80
CA ARG A 99 0.88 72.37 63.02
C ARG A 99 0.38 73.81 63.18
N ASN A 100 -0.61 74.23 62.38
CA ASN A 100 -1.13 75.61 62.38
C ASN A 100 -2.22 75.85 63.44
N THR A 101 -2.98 74.84 63.83
CA THR A 101 -4.15 74.99 64.72
C THR A 101 -3.95 74.51 66.14
N ASP A 102 -2.93 73.68 66.41
CA ASP A 102 -2.62 73.24 67.76
C ASP A 102 -1.72 74.26 68.47
N GLU A 103 -2.35 75.17 69.22
CA GLU A 103 -1.69 76.25 69.96
C GLU A 103 -1.27 75.80 71.38
N LEU A 104 0.03 75.50 71.55
CA LEU A 104 0.92 75.64 72.73
C LEU A 104 0.51 75.06 74.12
N TYR A 105 1.43 74.31 74.75
CA TYR A 105 1.54 74.21 76.21
C TYR A 105 2.53 75.23 76.78
N PHE A 106 2.09 75.92 77.83
CA PHE A 106 2.79 76.99 78.52
C PHE A 106 3.86 76.44 79.49
N PRO A 107 5.10 76.97 79.53
CA PRO A 107 5.80 77.12 80.80
C PRO A 107 5.06 78.17 81.65
N PRO A 108 5.12 78.14 83.01
CA PRO A 108 4.25 78.92 83.90
C PRO A 108 4.27 80.46 83.80
N SER A 109 4.87 81.05 82.78
CA SER A 109 5.05 82.50 82.57
C SER A 109 4.67 82.97 81.15
N GLY A 110 3.43 82.71 80.72
CA GLY A 110 2.60 83.60 79.88
C GLY A 110 3.19 84.27 78.63
N GLY A 111 3.81 83.53 77.70
CA GLY A 111 4.18 84.05 76.37
C GLY A 111 3.86 83.05 75.24
N TYR A 112 3.51 83.56 74.06
CA TYR A 112 3.28 82.79 72.82
C TYR A 112 4.58 82.69 72.03
N GLY A 113 5.03 81.47 71.71
CA GLY A 113 6.22 81.19 70.90
C GLY A 113 5.83 80.65 69.53
N VAL A 114 6.42 81.20 68.47
CA VAL A 114 6.41 80.60 67.14
C VAL A 114 7.50 79.52 67.15
N TRP A 115 7.15 78.29 66.79
CA TRP A 115 8.11 77.22 66.62
C TRP A 115 9.02 77.52 65.43
N ALA A 116 10.33 77.31 65.58
CA ALA A 116 11.29 77.44 64.51
C ALA A 116 11.13 76.29 63.50
N PRO A 117 11.59 76.47 62.25
CA PRO A 117 11.85 75.36 61.34
C PRO A 117 12.71 74.30 62.05
N THR A 118 12.43 73.01 61.84
CA THR A 118 13.08 71.85 62.46
C THR A 118 12.77 71.56 63.96
N GLN A 119 11.56 71.88 64.47
CA GLN A 119 11.15 71.57 65.85
C GLN A 119 9.95 70.62 65.92
N ILE A 120 9.97 69.70 66.90
CA ILE A 120 8.96 68.66 67.04
C ILE A 120 7.89 69.01 68.09
N LYS A 121 6.62 68.85 67.77
CA LYS A 121 5.48 69.13 68.65
C LYS A 121 4.82 67.83 69.14
N ILE A 122 4.24 67.85 70.35
CA ILE A 122 3.23 66.86 70.78
C ILE A 122 1.86 67.51 70.72
N ASN A 123 0.89 66.81 70.12
CA ASN A 123 -0.49 67.29 70.05
C ASN A 123 -1.18 67.18 71.42
N PHE A 124 -1.70 68.27 71.96
CA PHE A 124 -2.31 68.25 73.30
C PHE A 124 -3.74 67.71 73.32
N ARG A 125 -4.46 67.85 72.21
CA ARG A 125 -5.83 67.31 72.07
C ARG A 125 -5.81 65.81 71.82
N SER A 126 -4.71 65.32 71.26
CA SER A 126 -4.42 63.93 70.95
C SER A 126 -2.99 63.61 71.38
N PRO A 127 -2.73 63.32 72.67
CA PRO A 127 -1.37 63.16 73.23
C PRO A 127 -0.60 61.93 72.72
N HIS A 128 -1.15 61.25 71.71
CA HIS A 128 -0.55 60.14 70.98
C HIS A 128 0.10 60.59 69.66
N VAL A 129 0.00 61.87 69.27
CA VAL A 129 0.49 62.40 67.98
C VAL A 129 1.70 63.31 68.17
N MET A 130 2.79 63.04 67.45
CA MET A 130 3.95 63.92 67.26
C MET A 130 3.90 64.56 65.86
N VAL A 131 4.24 65.84 65.77
CA VAL A 131 4.18 66.61 64.50
C VAL A 131 5.45 67.45 64.34
N GLY A 132 6.21 67.23 63.28
CA GLY A 132 7.30 68.10 62.82
C GLY A 132 6.79 69.45 62.31
N THR A 133 7.72 70.30 61.91
CA THR A 133 7.44 71.66 61.46
C THR A 133 7.64 71.82 59.96
N GLU A 134 8.51 72.73 59.54
CA GLU A 134 8.87 72.93 58.14
C GLU A 134 10.40 72.90 58.09
N GLY A 135 10.96 72.27 57.07
CA GLY A 135 12.37 71.92 56.94
C GLY A 135 12.73 70.62 57.66
N ALA A 136 13.82 69.98 57.20
CA ALA A 136 14.30 68.67 57.66
C ALA A 136 14.29 68.45 59.19
N ASP A 137 13.29 67.70 59.64
CA ASP A 137 13.01 67.27 61.01
C ASP A 137 13.53 65.84 61.25
N SER A 138 14.01 65.53 62.46
CA SER A 138 14.47 64.17 62.80
C SER A 138 14.08 63.81 64.23
N PHE A 139 13.23 62.80 64.39
CA PHE A 139 12.67 62.41 65.68
C PHE A 139 12.07 61.01 65.72
N ASP A 140 12.01 60.44 66.92
CA ASP A 140 11.35 59.17 67.20
C ASP A 140 10.47 59.26 68.47
N SER A 141 9.85 58.13 68.88
CA SER A 141 9.12 58.04 70.15
C SER A 141 9.95 58.38 71.40
N THR A 142 11.28 58.38 71.31
CA THR A 142 12.21 58.67 72.40
C THR A 142 12.69 60.12 72.43
N TYR A 143 12.32 60.95 71.44
CA TYR A 143 12.74 62.35 71.31
C TYR A 143 12.55 63.17 72.60
N TYR A 144 11.45 62.92 73.33
CA TYR A 144 11.11 63.57 74.60
C TYR A 144 11.44 62.73 75.86
N SER A 145 12.33 61.74 75.79
CA SER A 145 12.71 60.84 76.91
C SER A 145 13.15 61.59 78.17
N ALA A 146 13.89 62.69 78.03
CA ALA A 146 14.30 63.58 79.12
C ALA A 146 13.13 64.29 79.84
N TYR A 147 11.94 64.27 79.23
CA TYR A 147 10.71 64.93 79.67
C TYR A 147 9.58 63.95 80.00
N SER A 148 9.87 62.66 80.11
CA SER A 148 8.93 61.56 80.44
C SER A 148 8.14 61.74 81.76
N SER A 149 8.56 62.65 82.64
CA SER A 149 7.79 63.03 83.83
C SER A 149 6.57 63.92 83.54
N TRP A 150 6.49 64.52 82.35
CA TRP A 150 5.43 65.44 81.93
C TRP A 150 4.47 64.84 80.90
N PHE A 151 4.89 63.81 80.18
CA PHE A 151 4.11 63.16 79.13
C PHE A 151 4.27 61.64 79.23
N ASN A 152 3.17 60.91 79.02
CA ASN A 152 3.23 59.46 78.92
C ASN A 152 3.67 59.09 77.50
N LEU A 153 4.98 58.92 77.31
CA LEU A 153 5.57 58.52 76.03
C LEU A 153 5.04 57.16 75.54
N GLY A 154 4.52 56.31 76.43
CA GLY A 154 3.91 55.04 76.07
C GLY A 154 2.51 55.13 75.44
N LEU A 155 2.03 56.34 75.11
CA LEU A 155 0.79 56.54 74.35
C LEU A 155 1.03 57.00 72.91
N LEU A 156 2.27 57.32 72.53
CA LEU A 156 2.59 57.79 71.18
C LEU A 156 2.39 56.67 70.19
N THR A 157 1.60 56.95 69.15
CA THR A 157 1.37 56.03 68.02
C THR A 157 1.18 56.71 66.67
N HIS A 158 1.31 58.03 66.58
CA HIS A 158 1.17 58.77 65.32
C HIS A 158 2.31 59.78 65.20
N PHE A 159 3.03 59.78 64.09
CA PHE A 159 4.21 60.63 63.87
C PHE A 159 4.14 61.26 62.47
N LEU A 160 4.37 62.56 62.36
CA LEU A 160 4.20 63.30 61.10
C LEU A 160 5.42 64.20 60.86
N GLY A 161 6.17 64.01 59.77
CA GLY A 161 7.36 64.78 59.39
C GLY A 161 7.00 66.22 59.00
N GLY A 162 6.21 66.37 57.94
CA GLY A 162 5.66 67.65 57.51
C GLY A 162 6.16 68.07 56.13
N GLY A 163 7.21 68.90 56.06
CA GLY A 163 7.72 69.32 54.77
C GLY A 163 9.20 69.64 54.81
N GLY A 164 9.93 69.24 53.77
CA GLY A 164 11.38 69.06 53.77
C GLY A 164 11.75 67.61 54.08
N ASN A 165 12.98 67.23 53.78
CA ASN A 165 13.49 65.85 53.95
C ASN A 165 13.62 65.46 55.43
N ASP A 166 12.70 64.65 55.92
CA ASP A 166 12.50 64.32 57.32
C ASP A 166 12.98 62.89 57.66
N MET A 167 13.29 62.62 58.93
CA MET A 167 13.62 61.29 59.44
C MET A 167 12.74 60.97 60.66
N VAL A 168 11.75 60.11 60.48
CA VAL A 168 10.67 59.87 61.46
C VAL A 168 10.69 58.43 61.96
N GLY A 169 10.76 58.22 63.27
CA GLY A 169 10.75 56.91 63.90
C GLY A 169 9.55 56.66 64.82
N GLY A 170 9.03 55.45 64.79
CA GLY A 170 7.95 54.98 65.66
C GLY A 170 8.46 54.53 67.03
N SER A 171 7.87 53.45 67.52
CA SER A 171 8.04 52.84 68.82
C SER A 171 7.94 51.32 68.70
N ALA A 172 7.76 50.61 69.81
CA ALA A 172 7.57 49.16 69.80
C ALA A 172 6.08 48.77 69.80
N ARG A 173 5.23 49.54 69.12
CA ARG A 173 3.77 49.43 69.11
C ARG A 173 3.30 49.65 67.67
N ASP A 174 2.07 49.23 67.38
CA ASP A 174 1.37 49.58 66.15
C ASP A 174 1.24 51.12 66.01
N ASP A 175 2.06 51.68 65.15
CA ASP A 175 2.25 53.11 64.93
C ASP A 175 1.75 53.54 63.54
N SER A 176 1.60 54.84 63.32
CA SER A 176 1.25 55.44 62.03
C SER A 176 2.14 56.64 61.75
N LEU A 177 2.95 56.56 60.70
CA LEU A 177 3.98 57.51 60.34
C LEU A 177 3.63 58.16 58.99
N TRP A 178 3.84 59.46 58.87
CA TRP A 178 3.73 60.21 57.61
C TRP A 178 5.02 61.02 57.38
N GLY A 179 5.62 60.91 56.20
CA GLY A 179 6.76 61.72 55.75
C GLY A 179 6.31 63.15 55.48
N GLY A 180 5.55 63.34 54.40
CA GLY A 180 5.05 64.65 54.00
C GLY A 180 5.53 65.04 52.61
N THR A 181 6.09 66.23 52.46
CA THR A 181 6.70 66.63 51.17
C THR A 181 8.22 66.63 51.30
N GLY A 182 8.95 66.11 50.32
CA GLY A 182 10.40 65.98 50.35
C GLY A 182 10.81 64.53 50.52
N ASN A 183 12.10 64.24 50.33
CA ASN A 183 12.61 62.87 50.39
C ASN A 183 12.87 62.47 51.85
N ASP A 184 12.02 61.61 52.40
CA ASP A 184 11.88 61.31 53.81
C ASP A 184 12.38 59.90 54.15
N VAL A 185 12.69 59.65 55.44
CA VAL A 185 13.11 58.32 55.93
C VAL A 185 12.27 57.92 57.15
N LEU A 186 11.49 56.84 57.05
CA LEU A 186 10.55 56.39 58.07
C LEU A 186 10.98 55.03 58.68
N PHE A 187 10.86 54.87 59.99
CA PHE A 187 11.15 53.61 60.71
C PHE A 187 9.99 53.21 61.62
N GLY A 188 9.35 52.06 61.37
CA GLY A 188 8.29 51.47 62.22
C GLY A 188 8.84 50.86 63.51
N TYR A 189 9.86 50.01 63.37
CA TYR A 189 10.52 49.20 64.40
C TYR A 189 9.85 47.87 64.72
N THR A 190 9.01 47.79 65.75
CA THR A 190 8.35 46.52 66.08
C THR A 190 6.89 46.79 66.37
N GLY A 191 5.97 45.99 65.85
CA GLY A 191 4.53 46.29 65.92
C GLY A 191 3.94 46.21 64.52
N ASN A 192 2.62 46.34 64.38
CA ASN A 192 1.98 46.37 63.07
C ASN A 192 1.77 47.82 62.64
N ASP A 193 2.75 48.36 61.95
CA ASP A 193 2.91 49.78 61.66
C ASP A 193 2.27 50.19 60.33
N ARG A 194 2.03 51.49 60.17
CA ARG A 194 1.57 52.11 58.91
C ARG A 194 2.49 53.25 58.56
N LEU A 195 3.22 53.17 57.46
CA LEU A 195 4.17 54.19 57.01
C LEU A 195 3.67 54.76 55.68
N TYR A 196 3.65 56.09 55.55
CA TYR A 196 3.22 56.81 54.35
C TYR A 196 4.28 57.86 53.97
N GLY A 197 4.92 57.75 52.81
CA GLY A 197 5.92 58.73 52.32
C GLY A 197 5.28 60.05 51.89
N GLU A 198 4.21 59.96 51.08
CA GLU A 198 3.47 61.07 50.45
C GLU A 198 4.13 61.62 49.16
N GLU A 199 4.85 62.75 49.18
CA GLU A 199 5.51 63.32 47.98
C GLU A 199 7.03 63.36 48.17
N GLY A 200 7.83 62.70 47.34
CA GLY A 200 9.29 62.66 47.46
C GLY A 200 9.85 61.31 47.05
N ASP A 201 11.18 61.20 46.93
CA ASP A 201 11.83 59.88 46.84
C ASP A 201 12.15 59.42 48.26
N ASP A 202 11.33 58.55 48.83
CA ASP A 202 11.27 58.23 50.26
C ASP A 202 11.89 56.86 50.59
N GLU A 203 12.38 56.68 51.82
CA GLU A 203 12.85 55.39 52.35
C GLU A 203 11.99 54.95 53.55
N LEU A 204 11.28 53.82 53.45
CA LEU A 204 10.38 53.32 54.49
C LEU A 204 10.85 51.95 55.00
N TYR A 205 10.97 51.80 56.32
CA TYR A 205 11.42 50.56 56.97
C TYR A 205 10.42 50.10 58.05
N GLY A 206 9.70 48.99 57.84
CA GLY A 206 8.73 48.41 58.78
C GLY A 206 9.40 47.74 60.00
N ALA A 207 10.32 46.80 59.71
CA ALA A 207 11.03 45.91 60.63
C ALA A 207 10.19 44.73 61.15
N ASP A 208 10.07 44.44 62.46
CA ASP A 208 9.34 43.23 62.90
C ASP A 208 7.84 43.56 63.07
N GLY A 209 6.94 43.06 62.23
CA GLY A 209 5.55 43.50 62.18
C GLY A 209 4.74 42.84 61.08
N ALA A 210 3.42 43.06 61.07
CA ALA A 210 2.66 42.95 59.83
C ALA A 210 2.28 44.37 59.44
N ASP A 211 3.15 44.97 58.65
CA ASP A 211 3.22 46.40 58.38
C ASP A 211 2.50 46.78 57.08
N VAL A 212 2.15 48.06 56.97
CA VAL A 212 1.63 48.64 55.73
C VAL A 212 2.51 49.82 55.35
N LEU A 213 3.23 49.74 54.23
CA LEU A 213 4.09 50.81 53.72
C LEU A 213 3.52 51.34 52.40
N ASP A 214 3.59 52.64 52.21
CA ASP A 214 3.13 53.32 51.00
C ASP A 214 4.10 54.47 50.69
N GLY A 215 4.82 54.37 49.58
CA GLY A 215 5.80 55.37 49.12
C GLY A 215 5.10 56.66 48.72
N GLY A 216 4.28 56.58 47.67
CA GLY A 216 3.44 57.68 47.22
C GLY A 216 3.90 58.21 45.86
N ILE A 217 4.28 59.48 45.78
CA ILE A 217 4.75 60.08 44.53
C ILE A 217 6.26 60.28 44.61
N GLY A 218 7.02 59.54 43.81
CA GLY A 218 8.48 59.67 43.66
C GLY A 218 9.12 58.30 43.45
N HIS A 219 10.44 58.22 43.54
CA HIS A 219 11.17 56.96 43.42
C HIS A 219 11.49 56.40 44.82
N ASP A 220 10.66 55.51 45.32
CA ASP A 220 10.63 55.11 46.71
C ASP A 220 11.37 53.80 46.98
N PHE A 221 11.91 53.65 48.20
CA PHE A 221 12.57 52.43 48.67
C PHE A 221 11.87 51.91 49.94
N LEU A 222 11.17 50.79 49.83
CA LEU A 222 10.35 50.21 50.90
C LEU A 222 10.93 48.88 51.35
N VAL A 223 11.01 48.67 52.67
CA VAL A 223 11.47 47.43 53.29
C VAL A 223 10.49 47.01 54.38
N GLY A 224 9.79 45.88 54.17
CA GLY A 224 8.86 45.27 55.11
C GLY A 224 9.55 44.77 56.37
N GLY A 225 10.28 43.66 56.28
CA GLY A 225 11.07 43.11 57.38
C GLY A 225 10.62 41.72 57.79
N ARG A 226 10.20 41.52 59.03
CA ARG A 226 9.68 40.23 59.49
C ARG A 226 8.19 40.29 59.76
N GLY A 227 7.45 39.42 59.10
CA GLY A 227 6.00 39.24 59.21
C GLY A 227 5.34 39.58 57.89
N ASP A 228 4.04 39.33 57.78
CA ASP A 228 3.31 39.46 56.51
C ASP A 228 2.97 40.93 56.23
N ASP A 229 3.73 41.56 55.33
CA ASP A 229 3.69 42.98 55.05
C ASP A 229 2.88 43.33 53.79
N LEU A 230 2.39 44.57 53.71
CA LEU A 230 1.67 45.11 52.55
C LEU A 230 2.34 46.41 52.10
N MET A 231 2.87 46.43 50.89
CA MET A 231 3.67 47.54 50.36
C MET A 231 3.10 48.10 49.06
N PHE A 232 3.13 49.43 48.94
CA PHE A 232 2.71 50.17 47.73
C PHE A 232 3.83 51.14 47.31
N GLY A 233 4.36 51.01 46.10
CA GLY A 233 5.27 52.00 45.49
C GLY A 233 4.50 53.26 45.07
N ALA A 234 3.46 53.02 44.26
CA ALA A 234 2.50 53.99 43.73
C ALA A 234 2.91 54.66 42.41
N THR A 235 3.55 55.83 42.41
CA THR A 235 3.98 56.43 41.13
C THR A 235 5.44 56.81 41.15
N GLY A 236 6.19 56.28 40.18
CA GLY A 236 7.63 56.43 40.04
C GLY A 236 8.27 55.06 39.94
N ASP A 237 9.56 55.01 39.58
CA ASP A 237 10.32 53.74 39.56
C ASP A 237 10.76 53.41 41.00
N ASP A 238 10.10 52.44 41.63
CA ASP A 238 10.18 52.11 43.05
C ASP A 238 10.95 50.79 43.31
N GLU A 239 11.48 50.60 44.52
CA GLU A 239 12.09 49.35 44.96
C GLU A 239 11.47 48.86 46.29
N LEU A 240 10.82 47.70 46.27
CA LEU A 240 10.10 47.10 47.41
C LEU A 240 10.75 45.78 47.82
N GLN A 241 10.98 45.58 49.12
CA GLN A 241 11.63 44.38 49.68
C GLN A 241 10.81 43.79 50.85
N GLY A 242 10.24 42.60 50.67
CA GLY A 242 9.43 41.87 51.66
C GLY A 242 10.24 41.38 52.86
N GLN A 243 11.26 40.57 52.58
CA GLN A 243 12.13 39.87 53.52
C GLN A 243 11.55 38.56 54.08
N ASN A 244 10.96 38.55 55.25
CA ASN A 244 10.63 37.29 55.93
C ASN A 244 9.16 37.30 56.31
N GLY A 245 8.30 36.70 55.51
CA GLY A 245 6.86 36.81 55.67
C GLY A 245 6.17 36.40 54.39
N ASN A 246 4.84 36.28 54.41
CA ASN A 246 4.08 36.16 53.19
C ASN A 246 3.60 37.57 52.81
N ASP A 247 4.39 38.24 51.99
CA ASP A 247 4.29 39.66 51.73
C ASP A 247 3.43 39.96 50.49
N ARG A 248 2.92 41.19 50.42
CA ARG A 248 2.15 41.69 49.29
C ARG A 248 2.77 42.99 48.79
N LEU A 249 3.43 42.95 47.65
CA LEU A 249 4.16 44.08 47.07
C LEU A 249 3.43 44.57 45.81
N LEU A 250 3.19 45.88 45.71
CA LEU A 250 2.55 46.50 44.55
C LEU A 250 3.40 47.69 44.07
N GLY A 251 4.02 47.59 42.91
CA GLY A 251 4.77 48.70 42.27
C GLY A 251 3.84 49.82 41.79
N GLN A 252 2.83 49.43 41.01
CA GLN A 252 1.80 50.26 40.37
C GLN A 252 2.23 50.97 39.08
N ALA A 253 2.83 52.15 39.11
CA ALA A 253 3.13 52.87 37.87
C ALA A 253 4.57 53.36 37.86
N GLY A 254 5.40 52.78 37.01
CA GLY A 254 6.84 52.93 37.07
C GLY A 254 7.55 51.70 36.52
N ASN A 255 8.88 51.74 36.45
CA ASN A 255 9.69 50.55 36.21
C ASN A 255 10.22 50.08 37.57
N ASP A 256 9.46 49.21 38.22
CA ASP A 256 9.59 48.88 39.63
C ASP A 256 10.45 47.63 39.85
N ARG A 257 11.01 47.50 41.05
CA ARG A 257 11.85 46.36 41.46
C ARG A 257 11.30 45.77 42.75
N LEU A 258 10.69 44.59 42.66
CA LEU A 258 10.03 43.93 43.78
C LEU A 258 10.80 42.67 44.15
N PHE A 259 11.08 42.51 45.45
CA PHE A 259 11.82 41.36 45.99
C PHE A 259 11.05 40.74 47.16
N GLY A 260 10.59 39.50 47.01
CA GLY A 260 9.84 38.75 48.03
C GLY A 260 10.70 38.30 49.22
N TYR A 261 11.77 37.57 48.91
CA TYR A 261 12.73 36.88 49.77
C TYR A 261 12.29 35.50 50.29
N LEU A 262 11.77 35.39 51.51
CA LEU A 262 11.44 34.11 52.15
C LEU A 262 9.99 34.14 52.61
N GLY A 263 9.18 33.24 52.04
CA GLY A 263 7.76 33.10 52.27
C GLY A 263 7.02 32.98 50.94
N ASN A 264 5.70 32.77 51.04
CA ASN A 264 4.82 32.73 49.88
C ASN A 264 4.34 34.15 49.57
N ASP A 265 5.03 34.84 48.68
CA ASP A 265 4.82 36.24 48.38
C ASP A 265 3.85 36.46 47.22
N GLN A 266 3.23 37.64 47.21
CA GLN A 266 2.40 38.11 46.10
C GLN A 266 2.91 39.46 45.60
N MET A 267 3.30 39.53 44.33
CA MET A 267 3.95 40.70 43.75
C MET A 267 3.23 41.17 42.48
N TRP A 268 2.94 42.46 42.39
CA TRP A 268 2.36 43.10 41.20
C TRP A 268 3.26 44.25 40.74
N GLY A 269 3.80 44.15 39.53
CA GLY A 269 4.59 45.21 38.88
C GLY A 269 3.72 46.41 38.58
N GLY A 270 2.78 46.25 37.64
CA GLY A 270 1.82 47.28 37.26
C GLY A 270 2.09 47.79 35.85
N GLU A 271 2.08 49.11 35.63
CA GLU A 271 2.37 49.71 34.34
C GLU A 271 3.83 50.17 34.26
N GLY A 272 4.60 49.61 33.34
CA GLY A 272 6.01 49.89 33.09
C GLY A 272 6.82 48.60 33.04
N ASN A 273 8.12 48.69 32.77
CA ASN A 273 8.96 47.50 32.63
C ASN A 273 9.54 47.10 33.99
N ASP A 274 8.96 46.09 34.60
CA ASP A 274 9.19 45.74 35.99
C ASP A 274 10.16 44.56 36.17
N TYR A 275 10.75 44.46 37.35
CA TYR A 275 11.61 43.35 37.76
C TYR A 275 11.09 42.76 39.07
N LEU A 276 10.53 41.56 39.03
CA LEU A 276 9.96 40.85 40.17
C LEU A 276 10.81 39.60 40.47
N GLN A 277 11.17 39.40 41.73
CA GLN A 277 11.97 38.25 42.14
C GLN A 277 11.48 37.70 43.48
N GLY A 278 11.08 36.42 43.50
CA GLY A 278 10.65 35.70 44.71
C GLY A 278 11.76 35.54 45.74
N PHE A 279 13.00 35.40 45.30
CA PHE A 279 14.17 35.11 46.15
C PHE A 279 15.24 36.23 46.14
N VAL A 280 16.44 35.94 46.70
CA VAL A 280 17.58 36.89 46.72
C VAL A 280 18.63 36.61 45.63
N ALA A 281 19.22 37.67 45.08
CA ALA A 281 20.31 37.64 44.08
C ALA A 281 21.60 36.83 44.43
N SER A 282 21.69 36.21 45.61
CA SER A 282 22.78 35.29 45.94
C SER A 282 22.41 33.84 45.66
N ASN A 283 22.36 33.48 44.37
CA ASN A 283 22.48 32.11 43.85
C ASN A 283 22.03 31.02 44.85
N GLU A 284 20.71 30.87 45.03
CA GLU A 284 20.12 29.79 45.83
C GLU A 284 20.26 28.41 45.19
N THR A 285 21.37 28.18 44.48
CA THR A 285 22.04 26.87 44.33
C THR A 285 22.36 26.14 45.64
N LEU A 286 21.81 26.56 46.79
CA LEU A 286 21.96 25.88 48.07
C LEU A 286 20.99 24.69 48.14
N GLU A 287 21.37 23.64 47.40
CA GLU A 287 21.20 22.24 47.78
C GLU A 287 19.85 21.94 48.46
N TYR A 288 18.85 21.59 47.62
CA TYR A 288 17.60 20.94 47.96
C TYR A 288 17.84 19.76 48.91
N THR A 289 18.00 20.04 50.20
CA THR A 289 18.43 19.06 51.20
C THR A 289 17.27 18.66 52.07
N SER A 290 16.14 18.26 51.46
CA SER A 290 15.08 17.34 51.94
C SER A 290 14.66 17.34 53.43
N ALA A 291 15.00 18.35 54.22
CA ALA A 291 14.87 18.34 55.68
C ALA A 291 13.90 19.39 56.21
N ASP A 292 13.48 20.34 55.38
CA ASP A 292 12.34 21.24 55.62
C ASP A 292 11.90 21.81 54.26
N PRO A 293 10.70 21.48 53.73
CA PRO A 293 10.19 22.14 52.55
C PRO A 293 9.73 23.54 52.99
N MET A 294 10.57 24.55 52.79
CA MET A 294 10.06 25.93 52.78
C MET A 294 9.18 26.02 51.52
N THR A 295 7.90 26.32 51.71
CA THR A 295 6.97 26.63 50.63
C THR A 295 7.24 28.08 50.26
N ASP A 296 8.17 28.32 49.35
CA ASP A 296 8.37 29.63 48.70
C ASP A 296 7.48 29.71 47.44
N ASP A 297 6.29 29.09 47.47
CA ASP A 297 5.37 29.12 46.32
C ASP A 297 4.84 30.55 46.14
N ASP A 298 5.45 31.29 45.22
CA ASP A 298 5.25 32.71 44.98
C ASP A 298 4.24 32.99 43.86
N GLN A 299 3.66 34.18 43.87
CA GLN A 299 2.73 34.66 42.83
C GLN A 299 3.16 36.02 42.30
N LEU A 300 3.58 36.07 41.04
CA LEU A 300 4.16 37.24 40.39
C LEU A 300 3.29 37.65 39.20
N TRP A 301 2.96 38.94 39.10
CA TRP A 301 2.23 39.53 37.97
C TRP A 301 2.98 40.76 37.44
N GLY A 302 3.40 40.75 36.19
CA GLY A 302 3.99 41.91 35.51
C GLY A 302 2.93 42.99 35.21
N GLU A 303 1.78 42.54 34.70
CA GLU A 303 0.66 43.37 34.20
C GLU A 303 0.96 44.02 32.84
N GLY A 304 1.63 45.16 32.77
CA GLY A 304 1.79 45.87 31.50
C GLY A 304 3.16 46.49 31.33
N GLY A 305 3.97 45.94 30.42
CA GLY A 305 5.33 46.36 30.16
C GLY A 305 6.14 45.21 29.60
N ASN A 306 7.45 45.39 29.50
CA ASN A 306 8.34 44.26 29.22
C ASN A 306 9.03 43.88 30.52
N ASP A 307 8.52 42.84 31.15
CA ASP A 307 8.77 42.52 32.54
C ASP A 307 9.73 41.34 32.69
N HIS A 308 10.42 41.29 33.83
CA HIS A 308 11.31 40.19 34.19
C HIS A 308 10.85 39.58 35.52
N LEU A 309 10.34 38.35 35.47
CA LEU A 309 9.78 37.64 36.62
C LEU A 309 10.62 36.40 36.93
N TYR A 310 11.00 36.23 38.20
CA TYR A 310 11.77 35.09 38.69
C TYR A 310 11.10 34.47 39.92
N GLY A 311 10.65 33.22 39.82
CA GLY A 311 10.00 32.45 40.89
C GLY A 311 10.98 32.06 41.99
N GLY A 312 11.85 31.07 41.72
CA GLY A 312 12.92 30.66 42.62
C GLY A 312 12.78 29.23 43.09
N LEU A 313 12.64 29.02 44.40
CA LEU A 313 12.37 27.69 44.96
C LEU A 313 10.87 27.60 45.23
N GLY A 314 10.22 26.48 44.93
CA GLY A 314 8.79 26.34 45.22
C GLY A 314 7.99 26.13 43.95
N SER A 315 6.68 25.95 44.07
CA SER A 315 5.79 25.79 42.92
C SER A 315 5.11 27.12 42.61
N ASP A 316 5.74 27.91 41.76
CA ASP A 316 5.45 29.32 41.55
C ASP A 316 4.38 29.55 40.48
N MET A 317 3.76 30.73 40.52
CA MET A 317 2.84 31.21 39.49
C MET A 317 3.27 32.59 38.99
N LEU A 318 3.69 32.66 37.72
CA LEU A 318 4.18 33.87 37.06
C LEU A 318 3.25 34.23 35.89
N ASP A 319 2.87 35.50 35.76
CA ASP A 319 2.00 36.02 34.69
C ASP A 319 2.59 37.35 34.18
N GLY A 320 3.12 37.36 32.95
CA GLY A 320 3.76 38.53 32.32
C GLY A 320 2.75 39.63 32.07
N GLY A 321 1.72 39.32 31.27
CA GLY A 321 0.60 40.20 31.02
C GLY A 321 0.60 40.75 29.60
N THR A 322 0.99 42.01 29.40
CA THR A 322 1.13 42.57 28.05
C THR A 322 2.50 43.18 27.85
N GLY A 323 3.13 42.87 26.72
CA GLY A 323 4.47 43.31 26.33
C GLY A 323 5.34 42.10 26.09
N ASN A 324 6.65 42.28 26.01
CA ASN A 324 7.58 41.17 25.78
C ASN A 324 8.28 40.83 27.09
N ASP A 325 7.83 39.76 27.72
CA ASP A 325 8.17 39.39 29.08
C ASP A 325 9.17 38.24 29.12
N ALA A 326 9.92 38.15 30.22
CA ALA A 326 10.84 37.04 30.49
C ALA A 326 10.52 36.43 31.86
N LEU A 327 10.03 35.19 31.86
CA LEU A 327 9.56 34.47 33.05
C LEU A 327 10.46 33.26 33.31
N LEU A 328 10.95 33.11 34.55
CA LEU A 328 11.78 31.98 34.96
C LEU A 328 11.23 31.36 36.26
N GLY A 329 10.82 30.08 36.20
CA GLY A 329 10.32 29.31 37.36
C GLY A 329 11.43 28.87 38.31
N GLU A 330 12.49 28.27 37.76
CA GLU A 330 13.67 27.71 38.45
C GLU A 330 13.45 26.33 39.08
N TYR A 331 13.11 26.18 40.37
CA TYR A 331 13.00 24.88 41.03
C TYR A 331 11.61 24.65 41.60
N GLY A 332 10.87 23.71 41.01
CA GLY A 332 9.60 23.21 41.51
C GLY A 332 8.67 22.94 40.36
N ASN A 333 7.36 22.90 40.63
CA ASN A 333 6.38 22.65 39.58
C ASN A 333 5.64 23.95 39.30
N ASP A 334 6.14 24.70 38.35
CA ASP A 334 5.80 26.10 38.13
C ASP A 334 4.70 26.27 37.08
N ARG A 335 4.06 27.44 37.11
CA ARG A 335 3.05 27.86 36.13
C ARG A 335 3.37 29.23 35.59
N LEU A 336 3.75 29.30 34.33
CA LEU A 336 4.15 30.53 33.65
C LEU A 336 3.13 30.87 32.55
N PHE A 337 2.68 32.12 32.53
CA PHE A 337 1.78 32.68 31.51
C PHE A 337 2.46 33.91 30.89
N GLY A 338 2.77 33.89 29.59
CA GLY A 338 3.35 35.03 28.88
C GLY A 338 2.32 36.15 28.73
N GLY A 339 1.27 35.88 27.96
CA GLY A 339 0.18 36.81 27.73
C GLY A 339 0.25 37.36 26.31
N ALA A 340 0.18 38.68 26.16
CA ALA A 340 0.21 39.30 24.84
C ALA A 340 1.57 39.93 24.54
N GLY A 341 2.27 39.40 23.55
CA GLY A 341 3.56 39.87 23.08
C GLY A 341 4.52 38.69 22.92
N ALA A 342 5.71 38.94 22.38
CA ALA A 342 6.67 37.86 22.13
C ALA A 342 7.51 37.62 23.39
N ASP A 343 7.15 36.58 24.13
CA ASP A 343 7.60 36.26 25.48
C ASP A 343 8.63 35.12 25.52
N GLU A 344 9.46 35.10 26.57
CA GLU A 344 10.42 34.02 26.85
C GLU A 344 10.09 33.38 28.20
N LEU A 345 9.70 32.10 28.20
CA LEU A 345 9.32 31.35 29.39
C LEU A 345 10.30 30.20 29.63
N GLN A 346 10.77 30.05 30.87
CA GLN A 346 11.66 28.95 31.28
C GLN A 346 11.13 28.29 32.55
N GLY A 347 10.78 27.00 32.49
CA GLY A 347 10.29 26.22 33.63
C GLY A 347 11.39 25.96 34.64
N GLY A 348 12.37 25.14 34.25
CA GLY A 348 13.54 24.83 35.07
C GLY A 348 13.54 23.38 35.53
N HIS A 349 13.54 23.15 36.83
CA HIS A 349 13.57 21.82 37.43
C HIS A 349 12.23 21.47 38.05
N GLY A 350 11.53 20.51 37.46
CA GLY A 350 10.30 19.93 37.98
C GLY A 350 9.32 19.69 36.85
N ASN A 351 8.04 19.61 37.17
CA ASN A 351 7.02 19.37 36.13
C ASN A 351 6.21 20.64 35.95
N ASP A 352 6.57 21.42 34.95
CA ASP A 352 6.15 22.79 34.76
C ASP A 352 5.00 22.90 33.74
N GLN A 353 4.27 24.02 33.80
CA GLN A 353 3.26 24.39 32.82
C GLN A 353 3.57 25.78 32.27
N LEU A 354 3.90 25.86 30.99
CA LEU A 354 4.26 27.10 30.30
C LEU A 354 3.22 27.40 29.21
N ILE A 355 2.74 28.63 29.16
CA ILE A 355 1.68 29.06 28.26
C ILE A 355 2.05 30.43 27.67
N GLY A 356 2.29 30.49 26.35
CA GLY A 356 2.60 31.72 25.62
C GLY A 356 1.40 32.65 25.46
N GLU A 357 0.30 32.11 24.93
CA GLU A 357 -0.95 32.79 24.55
C GLU A 357 -0.93 33.46 23.16
N ALA A 358 -0.39 34.67 22.99
CA ALA A 358 -0.52 35.39 21.72
C ALA A 358 0.76 36.10 21.31
N ASP A 359 1.03 36.10 20.00
CA ASP A 359 2.27 36.51 19.33
C ASP A 359 3.37 35.41 19.39
N ASP A 360 4.53 35.65 18.77
CA ASP A 360 5.57 34.62 18.59
C ASP A 360 6.38 34.40 19.89
N ASP A 361 6.16 33.28 20.59
CA ASP A 361 6.73 32.98 21.90
C ASP A 361 7.88 31.96 21.89
N THR A 362 8.68 31.93 22.95
CA THR A 362 9.74 30.92 23.15
C THR A 362 9.65 30.30 24.54
N LEU A 363 9.37 29.00 24.60
CA LEU A 363 9.13 28.24 25.83
C LEU A 363 10.18 27.13 26.00
N PHE A 364 10.79 27.04 27.19
CA PHE A 364 11.74 26.00 27.57
C PHE A 364 11.26 25.28 28.84
N GLY A 365 10.88 24.01 28.75
CA GLY A 365 10.52 23.17 29.91
C GLY A 365 11.73 22.93 30.82
N GLN A 366 12.80 22.45 30.22
CA GLN A 366 14.07 22.04 30.83
C GLN A 366 14.04 20.64 31.42
N VAL A 367 14.02 20.45 32.75
CA VAL A 367 14.19 19.12 33.37
C VAL A 367 12.91 18.69 34.08
N GLY A 368 12.29 17.63 33.57
CA GLY A 368 11.13 16.98 34.14
C GLY A 368 10.05 16.75 33.08
N ASN A 369 8.84 16.40 33.50
CA ASN A 369 7.75 16.16 32.55
C ASN A 369 6.88 17.42 32.46
N ASP A 370 7.14 18.23 31.44
CA ASP A 370 6.62 19.57 31.26
C ASP A 370 5.43 19.61 30.30
N GLN A 371 4.65 20.69 30.38
CA GLN A 371 3.53 20.95 29.50
C GLN A 371 3.63 22.36 28.93
N LEU A 372 3.83 22.48 27.63
CA LEU A 372 4.06 23.74 26.92
C LEU A 372 2.93 23.97 25.90
N TRP A 373 2.35 25.17 25.93
CA TRP A 373 1.38 25.66 24.94
C TRP A 373 1.88 26.97 24.33
N GLY A 374 2.09 27.01 23.02
CA GLY A 374 2.45 28.22 22.27
C GLY A 374 1.27 29.19 22.21
N GLY A 375 0.25 28.86 21.42
CA GLY A 375 -0.98 29.64 21.30
C GLY A 375 -1.14 30.20 19.89
N ASP A 376 -1.52 31.48 19.79
CA ASP A 376 -1.59 32.17 18.49
C ASP A 376 -0.20 32.77 18.17
N GLY A 377 0.58 32.23 17.25
CA GLY A 377 1.95 32.72 17.04
C GLY A 377 2.79 31.76 16.21
N ASN A 378 4.00 32.16 15.81
CA ASN A 378 4.99 31.20 15.33
C ASN A 378 5.96 30.93 16.48
N ASP A 379 5.71 29.85 17.20
CA ASP A 379 6.30 29.61 18.50
C ASP A 379 7.48 28.65 18.44
N ILE A 380 8.33 28.70 19.48
CA ILE A 380 9.42 27.75 19.69
C ILE A 380 9.21 27.09 21.05
N LEU A 381 8.90 25.80 21.05
CA LEU A 381 8.69 25.02 22.27
C LEU A 381 9.80 23.96 22.37
N VAL A 382 10.52 23.95 23.49
CA VAL A 382 11.63 23.02 23.73
C VAL A 382 11.41 22.36 25.09
N GLY A 383 11.23 21.03 25.09
CA GLY A 383 11.09 20.22 26.31
C GLY A 383 12.36 20.23 27.16
N PHE A 384 13.53 20.23 26.52
CA PHE A 384 14.82 20.14 27.18
C PHE A 384 15.57 21.47 27.38
N THR A 385 16.75 21.39 28.01
CA THR A 385 17.64 22.54 28.22
C THR A 385 18.35 22.97 26.92
N ALA A 386 18.07 24.18 26.43
CA ALA A 386 18.63 24.76 25.19
C ALA A 386 20.17 24.81 25.07
N SER A 387 20.92 24.60 26.16
CA SER A 387 22.38 24.66 26.15
C SER A 387 23.01 23.37 25.63
N ASN A 388 22.94 23.13 24.31
CA ASN A 388 23.51 21.99 23.59
C ASN A 388 23.18 20.62 24.25
N GLU A 389 22.27 19.86 23.65
CA GLU A 389 21.81 18.47 23.95
C GLU A 389 22.74 17.55 24.78
N ALA A 390 24.06 17.70 24.71
CA ALA A 390 25.06 16.89 25.40
C ALA A 390 25.14 17.06 26.95
N GLN A 391 24.26 17.82 27.62
CA GLN A 391 24.39 18.09 29.06
C GLN A 391 23.18 17.78 29.95
N GLN A 392 22.00 17.48 29.38
CA GLN A 392 20.86 16.99 30.18
C GLN A 392 21.20 15.59 30.71
N THR A 393 21.18 15.42 32.04
CA THR A 393 21.37 14.12 32.67
C THR A 393 20.25 13.88 33.66
N LEU A 394 19.41 12.88 33.36
CA LEU A 394 18.32 12.45 34.23
C LEU A 394 18.85 11.64 35.42
N ASP A 395 18.38 11.95 36.63
CA ASP A 395 18.63 11.12 37.80
C ASP A 395 17.84 9.81 37.73
N ALA A 396 18.28 8.79 38.48
CA ALA A 396 17.64 7.48 38.46
C ALA A 396 16.17 7.53 38.91
N GLY A 397 15.25 7.34 37.96
CA GLY A 397 13.80 7.33 38.17
C GLY A 397 13.09 8.64 37.79
N GLN A 398 13.83 9.63 37.27
CA GLN A 398 13.24 10.73 36.51
C GLN A 398 12.93 10.28 35.08
N THR A 399 11.82 10.78 34.58
CA THR A 399 11.43 10.80 33.17
C THR A 399 11.44 12.26 32.74
N ASP A 400 11.40 12.47 31.44
CA ASP A 400 11.46 13.78 30.80
C ASP A 400 10.38 13.79 29.70
N ASP A 401 9.27 13.08 29.97
CA ASP A 401 8.21 12.85 28.98
C ASP A 401 7.32 14.10 28.92
N ASP A 402 7.50 14.89 27.86
CA ASP A 402 6.94 16.22 27.70
C ASP A 402 5.67 16.25 26.83
N VAL A 403 4.87 17.30 27.00
CA VAL A 403 3.70 17.60 26.17
C VAL A 403 3.83 18.99 25.58
N LEU A 404 4.00 19.10 24.26
CA LEU A 404 4.18 20.36 23.53
C LEU A 404 3.01 20.56 22.55
N MET A 405 2.42 21.75 22.55
CA MET A 405 1.25 22.10 21.74
C MET A 405 1.49 23.47 21.08
N GLY A 406 1.66 23.52 19.75
CA GLY A 406 1.85 24.76 18.98
C GLY A 406 0.56 25.59 18.89
N GLU A 407 -0.54 24.93 18.54
CA GLU A 407 -1.85 25.50 18.25
C GLU A 407 -1.93 26.23 16.89
N ALA A 408 -1.70 27.54 16.81
CA ALA A 408 -1.97 28.29 15.59
C ALA A 408 -0.77 29.13 15.12
N GLY A 409 -0.06 28.65 14.11
CA GLY A 409 0.94 29.37 13.33
C GLY A 409 2.03 28.41 12.84
N HIS A 410 3.25 28.90 12.59
CA HIS A 410 4.33 28.04 12.07
C HIS A 410 5.31 27.72 13.20
N ASP A 411 5.07 26.61 13.89
CA ASP A 411 5.69 26.31 15.18
C ASP A 411 6.89 25.36 15.04
N ASN A 412 7.86 25.47 15.96
CA ASN A 412 8.96 24.51 16.08
C ASN A 412 8.93 23.87 17.47
N LEU A 413 8.64 22.58 17.52
CA LEU A 413 8.51 21.78 18.73
C LEU A 413 9.65 20.75 18.81
N TYR A 414 10.33 20.72 19.96
CA TYR A 414 11.47 19.85 20.22
C TYR A 414 11.26 19.09 21.53
N GLY A 415 11.01 17.78 21.47
CA GLY A 415 10.77 16.89 22.62
C GLY A 415 12.05 16.63 23.43
N GLY A 416 12.98 15.87 22.86
CA GLY A 416 14.31 15.67 23.42
C GLY A 416 14.52 14.25 23.96
N TRP A 417 14.58 14.08 25.27
CA TRP A 417 14.68 12.76 25.89
C TRP A 417 13.33 12.43 26.50
N GLY A 418 12.94 11.15 26.50
CA GLY A 418 11.65 10.77 27.09
C GLY A 418 10.65 10.42 26.02
N ASN A 419 9.48 9.93 26.42
CA ASN A 419 8.43 9.58 25.47
C ASN A 419 7.51 10.79 25.28
N ASP A 420 7.82 11.61 24.31
CA ASP A 420 7.25 12.93 24.15
C ASP A 420 5.98 12.95 23.32
N ARG A 421 5.22 14.03 23.46
CA ARG A 421 3.92 14.20 22.85
C ARG A 421 3.79 15.60 22.25
N LEU A 422 3.92 15.70 20.93
CA LEU A 422 3.99 16.96 20.20
C LEU A 422 2.78 17.11 19.26
N ASP A 423 2.16 18.30 19.23
CA ASP A 423 1.00 18.62 18.38
C ASP A 423 1.22 20.02 17.77
N GLY A 424 1.42 20.11 16.45
CA GLY A 424 1.67 21.36 15.73
C GLY A 424 0.43 22.24 15.67
N GLY A 425 -0.65 21.68 15.13
CA GLY A 425 -1.96 22.31 15.10
C GLY A 425 -2.31 22.83 13.71
N THR A 426 -2.31 24.15 13.49
CA THR A 426 -2.52 24.71 12.15
C THR A 426 -1.33 25.52 11.71
N GLY A 427 -0.79 25.21 10.54
CA GLY A 427 0.31 25.91 9.90
C GLY A 427 1.34 24.94 9.38
N ASN A 428 2.59 25.38 9.25
CA ASN A 428 3.63 24.54 8.64
C ASN A 428 4.67 24.35 9.72
N ASP A 429 4.53 23.25 10.43
CA ASP A 429 5.17 23.03 11.71
C ASP A 429 6.35 22.07 11.57
N LEU A 430 7.32 22.21 12.48
CA LEU A 430 8.46 21.33 12.61
C LEU A 430 8.40 20.65 13.99
N LEU A 431 8.23 19.33 14.00
CA LEU A 431 8.17 18.53 15.22
C LEU A 431 9.33 17.52 15.24
N LEU A 432 10.17 17.58 16.28
CA LEU A 432 11.27 16.63 16.51
C LEU A 432 11.09 15.92 17.86
N GLY A 433 10.92 14.60 17.88
CA GLY A 433 10.81 13.77 19.09
C GLY A 433 12.16 13.48 19.76
N ASP A 434 13.16 13.10 18.96
CA ASP A 434 14.53 12.75 19.35
C ASP A 434 14.72 11.37 20.02
N GLN A 435 14.63 11.22 21.34
CA GLN A 435 14.97 9.96 22.05
C GLN A 435 13.82 9.47 22.93
N GLY A 436 13.16 8.40 22.53
CA GLY A 436 12.08 7.76 23.27
C GLY A 436 11.01 7.25 22.32
N ASP A 437 9.96 6.59 22.84
CA ASP A 437 8.83 6.23 21.98
C ASP A 437 7.86 7.43 21.93
N ASP A 438 7.98 8.25 20.89
CA ASP A 438 7.33 9.56 20.77
C ASP A 438 6.00 9.51 20.01
N GLU A 439 5.12 10.49 20.25
CA GLU A 439 3.88 10.66 19.50
C GLU A 439 3.76 12.11 18.95
N LEU A 440 3.72 12.26 17.62
CA LEU A 440 3.74 13.55 16.90
C LEU A 440 2.51 13.71 16.00
N TRP A 441 1.88 14.88 16.01
CA TRP A 441 0.77 15.29 15.12
C TRP A 441 1.11 16.61 14.42
N GLY A 442 1.12 16.62 13.08
CA GLY A 442 1.31 17.84 12.29
C GLY A 442 0.08 18.72 12.36
N GLY A 443 -1.05 18.20 11.87
CA GLY A 443 -2.34 18.86 11.90
C GLY A 443 -2.75 19.33 10.51
N ALA A 444 -3.00 20.62 10.34
CA ALA A 444 -3.38 21.15 9.04
C ALA A 444 -2.24 21.96 8.41
N ASP A 445 -2.11 21.86 7.08
CA ASP A 445 -1.14 22.52 6.21
C ASP A 445 0.12 21.67 5.92
N LYS A 446 1.37 22.16 5.90
CA LYS A 446 2.53 21.38 5.39
C LYS A 446 3.57 21.18 6.45
N ASP A 447 3.60 20.01 7.05
CA ASP A 447 4.36 19.74 8.27
C ASP A 447 5.60 18.88 8.02
N GLN A 448 6.53 18.94 8.98
CA GLN A 448 7.72 18.11 9.03
C GLN A 448 7.82 17.45 10.40
N LEU A 449 7.71 16.13 10.43
CA LEU A 449 7.73 15.34 11.66
C LEU A 449 8.93 14.39 11.62
N GLN A 450 9.66 14.32 12.73
CA GLN A 450 10.78 13.40 12.92
C GLN A 450 10.66 12.70 14.28
N GLY A 451 10.52 11.38 14.27
CA GLY A 451 10.46 10.55 15.48
C GLY A 451 11.82 10.54 16.18
N GLY A 452 12.80 9.87 15.60
CA GLY A 452 14.15 9.79 16.15
C GLY A 452 14.49 8.35 16.57
N ALA A 453 14.93 8.15 17.80
CA ALA A 453 15.27 6.82 18.30
C ALA A 453 14.17 6.32 19.23
N GLY A 454 13.45 5.27 18.81
CA GLY A 454 12.32 4.73 19.55
C GLY A 454 11.33 4.03 18.63
N ASN A 455 10.15 3.68 19.13
CA ASN A 455 9.06 3.19 18.28
C ASN A 455 7.97 4.25 18.24
N ASP A 456 8.09 5.13 17.28
CA ASP A 456 7.39 6.40 17.25
C ASP A 456 6.04 6.29 16.53
N ARG A 457 5.19 7.29 16.77
CA ARG A 457 3.91 7.46 16.08
C ARG A 457 3.83 8.86 15.50
N LEU A 458 3.82 8.96 14.17
CA LEU A 458 3.74 10.24 13.45
C LEU A 458 2.44 10.30 12.65
N MET A 459 1.69 11.39 12.75
CA MET A 459 0.50 11.66 11.94
C MET A 459 0.60 13.05 11.29
N GLY A 460 0.57 13.11 9.96
CA GLY A 460 0.53 14.36 9.18
C GLY A 460 -0.82 15.05 9.29
N GLU A 461 -1.90 14.30 9.05
CA GLU A 461 -3.30 14.76 8.95
C GLU A 461 -3.64 15.45 7.62
N ASP A 462 -4.04 16.72 7.58
CA ASP A 462 -4.46 17.39 6.34
C ASP A 462 -3.27 18.20 5.78
N GLY A 463 -2.60 17.75 4.73
CA GLY A 463 -1.35 18.38 4.32
C GLY A 463 -0.57 17.68 3.23
N ASP A 464 0.46 18.34 2.70
CA ASP A 464 1.52 17.63 1.96
C ASP A 464 2.72 17.55 2.91
N ASP A 465 2.78 16.49 3.71
CA ASP A 465 3.62 16.37 4.89
C ASP A 465 4.89 15.55 4.64
N ASN A 466 5.91 15.74 5.49
CA ASN A 466 7.12 14.91 5.46
C ASN A 466 7.33 14.26 6.83
N LEU A 467 7.24 12.93 6.89
CA LEU A 467 7.35 12.14 8.11
C LEU A 467 8.59 11.25 8.04
N PHE A 468 9.43 11.30 9.07
CA PHE A 468 10.65 10.50 9.20
C PHE A 468 10.65 9.73 10.53
N GLY A 469 10.54 8.40 10.48
CA GLY A 469 10.57 7.53 11.68
C GLY A 469 11.96 7.49 12.33
N GLN A 470 12.96 7.10 11.52
CA GLN A 470 14.38 6.95 11.83
C GLN A 470 14.82 5.60 12.39
N VAL A 471 14.99 5.44 13.71
CA VAL A 471 15.57 4.24 14.30
C VAL A 471 14.55 3.58 15.21
N GLY A 472 14.11 2.38 14.83
CA GLY A 472 13.16 1.57 15.56
C GLY A 472 11.94 1.22 14.70
N SER A 473 10.92 0.61 15.30
CA SER A 473 9.76 0.10 14.57
C SER A 473 8.61 1.11 14.65
N ASP A 474 8.55 1.99 13.65
CA ASP A 474 7.75 3.20 13.68
C ASP A 474 6.37 3.02 13.03
N ARG A 475 5.47 3.96 13.32
CA ARG A 475 4.17 4.06 12.64
C ARG A 475 3.92 5.45 12.10
N LEU A 476 3.79 5.57 10.79
CA LEU A 476 3.63 6.84 10.09
C LEU A 476 2.28 6.84 9.33
N TRP A 477 1.55 7.94 9.44
CA TRP A 477 0.32 8.20 8.69
C TRP A 477 0.40 9.57 8.03
N GLY A 478 0.38 9.65 6.70
CA GLY A 478 0.37 10.91 5.95
C GLY A 478 -0.96 11.63 6.16
N GLY A 479 -2.03 11.10 5.60
CA GLY A 479 -3.39 11.61 5.78
C GLY A 479 -3.98 12.06 4.47
N ALA A 480 -4.18 13.36 4.26
CA ALA A 480 -4.77 13.90 3.04
C ALA A 480 -3.87 14.95 2.40
N GLY A 481 -3.35 14.65 1.21
CA GLY A 481 -2.47 15.49 0.39
C GLY A 481 -1.32 14.64 -0.14
N ASP A 482 -0.36 15.24 -0.84
CA ASP A 482 0.74 14.48 -1.45
C ASP A 482 1.90 14.34 -0.43
N ASP A 483 1.97 13.21 0.27
CA ASP A 483 2.83 13.00 1.45
C ASP A 483 4.15 12.26 1.16
N VAL A 484 5.15 12.47 2.01
CA VAL A 484 6.43 11.72 2.01
C VAL A 484 6.66 11.05 3.36
N LEU A 485 6.64 9.72 3.39
CA LEU A 485 6.85 8.91 4.59
C LEU A 485 8.13 8.08 4.44
N VAL A 486 9.05 8.24 5.37
CA VAL A 486 10.33 7.50 5.38
C VAL A 486 10.53 6.83 6.75
N GLY A 487 10.63 5.51 6.77
CA GLY A 487 10.88 4.70 7.97
C GLY A 487 12.28 4.93 8.55
N PHE A 488 13.28 5.20 7.69
CA PHE A 488 14.68 5.40 8.09
C PHE A 488 15.18 6.85 8.00
N THR A 489 16.46 7.08 8.28
CA THR A 489 17.11 8.40 8.22
C THR A 489 17.42 8.88 6.79
N GLY A 490 17.03 10.13 6.47
CA GLY A 490 17.39 10.77 5.19
C GLY A 490 18.87 11.21 5.06
N GLU A 491 19.66 11.17 6.15
CA GLU A 491 21.09 11.46 6.09
C GLU A 491 21.86 10.20 5.71
N ASP A 492 22.43 10.18 4.49
CA ASP A 492 23.63 9.50 3.90
C ASP A 492 24.47 8.51 4.76
N GLU A 493 23.93 7.89 5.80
CA GLU A 493 24.54 6.92 6.69
C GLU A 493 24.44 5.57 5.99
N ALA A 494 25.56 5.22 5.35
CA ALA A 494 25.78 3.94 4.75
C ALA A 494 25.36 2.79 5.68
N GLN A 495 24.20 2.19 5.37
CA GLN A 495 23.68 0.96 5.94
C GLN A 495 23.45 1.07 7.45
N GLN A 496 22.23 1.46 7.84
CA GLN A 496 21.67 1.01 9.11
C GLN A 496 22.00 -0.49 9.24
N SER A 497 22.56 -0.88 10.37
CA SER A 497 22.82 -2.28 10.65
C SER A 497 22.22 -2.54 11.99
N LEU A 498 21.07 -3.23 12.01
CA LEU A 498 20.38 -3.59 13.25
C LEU A 498 21.36 -4.28 14.20
N PHE A 499 21.46 -3.80 15.44
CA PHE A 499 22.17 -4.56 16.46
C PHE A 499 21.37 -5.84 16.78
N ALA A 500 22.05 -6.83 17.37
CA ALA A 500 21.41 -8.12 17.64
C ALA A 500 20.26 -7.97 18.66
N GLY A 501 19.02 -8.04 18.15
CA GLY A 501 17.78 -7.96 18.94
C GLY A 501 16.94 -6.70 18.71
N GLU A 502 17.36 -5.81 17.82
CA GLU A 502 16.56 -4.68 17.32
C GLU A 502 15.73 -5.11 16.10
N SER A 503 14.60 -4.44 15.89
CA SER A 503 13.73 -4.50 14.71
C SER A 503 13.49 -3.08 14.20
N ASP A 504 13.48 -2.90 12.88
CA ASP A 504 13.04 -1.69 12.16
C ASP A 504 11.74 -2.04 11.41
N ASP A 505 10.85 -2.84 12.02
CA ASP A 505 9.65 -3.32 11.31
C ASP A 505 8.61 -2.17 11.26
N ASP A 506 8.61 -1.41 10.17
CA ASP A 506 7.84 -0.17 10.04
C ASP A 506 6.42 -0.37 9.48
N LEU A 507 5.53 0.56 9.82
CA LEU A 507 4.16 0.62 9.31
C LEU A 507 3.81 2.01 8.78
N LEU A 508 3.72 2.15 7.46
CA LEU A 508 3.46 3.41 6.75
C LEU A 508 2.09 3.39 6.05
N TYR A 509 1.33 4.47 6.20
CA TYR A 509 0.06 4.69 5.48
C TYR A 509 0.09 6.08 4.81
N GLY A 510 0.02 6.15 3.48
CA GLY A 510 -0.04 7.40 2.70
C GLY A 510 -1.34 8.13 2.96
N GLY A 511 -2.47 7.54 2.54
CA GLY A 511 -3.80 8.10 2.77
C GLY A 511 -4.45 8.50 1.46
N ALA A 512 -4.85 9.77 1.31
CA ALA A 512 -5.43 10.27 0.08
C ALA A 512 -4.48 11.29 -0.54
N GLY A 513 -3.96 11.05 -1.74
CA GLY A 513 -2.77 11.78 -2.14
C GLY A 513 -2.12 11.30 -3.42
N LYS A 514 -0.82 11.55 -3.50
CA LYS A 514 0.14 10.97 -4.43
C LYS A 514 1.39 10.82 -3.60
N ASP A 515 1.46 9.71 -2.90
CA ASP A 515 2.32 9.57 -1.73
C ASP A 515 3.61 8.82 -2.08
N LEU A 516 4.69 9.13 -1.38
CA LEU A 516 5.96 8.43 -1.46
C LEU A 516 6.27 7.77 -0.12
N LEU A 517 6.24 6.44 -0.09
CA LEU A 517 6.50 5.64 1.10
C LEU A 517 7.79 4.83 0.92
N ILE A 518 8.71 4.94 1.88
CA ILE A 518 10.00 4.22 1.86
C ILE A 518 10.35 3.71 3.26
N SER A 519 10.32 2.40 3.52
CA SER A 519 10.50 1.86 4.88
C SER A 519 11.95 1.54 5.27
N GLY A 520 12.70 0.78 4.47
CA GLY A 520 14.15 0.59 4.69
C GLY A 520 14.57 -0.84 5.03
N LEU A 521 15.06 -1.08 6.24
CA LEU A 521 15.40 -2.43 6.72
C LEU A 521 14.23 -2.95 7.55
N GLY A 522 13.95 -4.24 7.54
CA GLY A 522 12.98 -4.77 8.48
C GLY A 522 12.07 -5.80 7.85
N THR A 523 10.79 -5.71 8.14
CA THR A 523 9.71 -6.53 7.61
C THR A 523 8.53 -5.61 7.69
N ASP A 524 8.36 -4.84 6.63
CA ASP A 524 7.63 -3.60 6.68
C ASP A 524 6.25 -3.75 6.06
N ALA A 525 5.34 -2.85 6.40
CA ALA A 525 4.01 -2.81 5.82
C ALA A 525 3.68 -1.39 5.34
N LEU A 526 3.48 -1.23 4.04
CA LEU A 526 3.22 0.04 3.37
C LEU A 526 1.86 0.00 2.70
N PHE A 527 1.07 1.06 2.88
CA PHE A 527 -0.26 1.23 2.29
C PHE A 527 -0.32 2.60 1.61
N GLY A 528 -0.49 2.65 0.28
CA GLY A 528 -0.62 3.88 -0.51
C GLY A 528 -1.93 4.59 -0.19
N GLY A 529 -3.05 4.00 -0.59
CA GLY A 529 -4.40 4.49 -0.30
C GLY A 529 -5.09 4.99 -1.57
N ASP A 530 -5.73 6.16 -1.52
CA ASP A 530 -6.31 6.79 -2.70
C ASP A 530 -5.24 7.67 -3.38
N GLY A 531 -4.71 7.33 -4.55
CA GLY A 531 -3.65 8.14 -5.16
C GLY A 531 -2.88 7.41 -6.24
N ASP A 532 -2.07 8.12 -7.04
CA ASP A 532 -1.04 7.38 -7.80
C ASP A 532 0.23 7.43 -6.95
N ASP A 533 0.52 6.36 -6.21
CA ASP A 533 1.50 6.31 -5.12
C ASP A 533 2.78 5.57 -5.52
N GLU A 534 3.88 5.82 -4.79
CA GLU A 534 5.16 5.12 -4.95
C GLU A 534 5.59 4.49 -3.62
N LEU A 535 5.69 3.17 -3.56
CA LEU A 535 6.02 2.39 -2.36
C LEU A 535 7.33 1.62 -2.54
N GLN A 536 8.22 1.69 -1.54
CA GLN A 536 9.51 1.02 -1.54
C GLN A 536 9.75 0.30 -0.20
N GLY A 537 9.77 -1.04 -0.21
CA GLY A 537 9.99 -1.87 0.99
C GLY A 537 11.45 -1.85 1.44
N GLY A 538 12.35 -2.31 0.59
CA GLY A 538 13.79 -2.24 0.89
C GLY A 538 14.37 -3.61 1.22
N HIS A 539 14.94 -3.77 2.39
CA HIS A 539 15.62 -4.98 2.81
C HIS A 539 14.80 -5.66 3.90
N GLY A 540 14.04 -6.69 3.55
CA GLY A 540 13.03 -7.23 4.44
C GLY A 540 12.12 -8.21 3.72
N ASP A 541 11.31 -8.96 4.46
CA ASP A 541 10.16 -9.64 3.85
C ASP A 541 8.96 -8.67 3.96
N ASP A 542 8.73 -7.84 2.96
CA ASP A 542 7.86 -6.66 3.08
C ASP A 542 6.46 -6.88 2.47
N ALA A 543 5.48 -6.07 2.89
CA ALA A 543 4.11 -6.09 2.38
C ALA A 543 3.66 -4.71 1.90
N LEU A 544 3.48 -4.55 0.59
CA LEU A 544 3.14 -3.28 -0.06
C LEU A 544 1.74 -3.39 -0.68
N TYR A 545 0.90 -2.38 -0.43
CA TYR A 545 -0.47 -2.26 -0.95
C TYR A 545 -0.63 -0.88 -1.60
N GLY A 546 -0.88 -0.82 -2.91
CA GLY A 546 -1.16 0.42 -3.64
C GLY A 546 -2.56 0.97 -3.32
N ASP A 547 -3.57 0.10 -3.38
CA ASP A 547 -4.99 0.39 -3.21
C ASP A 547 -5.64 1.06 -4.44
N ASP A 548 -6.08 2.32 -4.40
CA ASP A 548 -6.84 2.97 -5.50
C ASP A 548 -5.92 3.92 -6.30
N GLY A 549 -5.57 3.59 -7.54
CA GLY A 549 -4.80 4.47 -8.44
C GLY A 549 -3.79 3.72 -9.30
N ASN A 550 -2.90 4.44 -10.00
CA ASN A 550 -1.87 3.80 -10.82
C ASN A 550 -0.54 3.83 -10.07
N ASP A 551 -0.27 2.77 -9.33
CA ASP A 551 0.77 2.74 -8.32
C ASP A 551 2.07 2.14 -8.82
N LEU A 552 3.15 2.48 -8.12
CA LEU A 552 4.50 1.99 -8.39
C LEU A 552 5.07 1.33 -7.13
N LEU A 553 5.13 0.00 -7.11
CA LEU A 553 5.56 -0.79 -5.96
C LEU A 553 6.91 -1.47 -6.23
N PHE A 554 7.84 -1.30 -5.29
CA PHE A 554 9.16 -1.95 -5.30
C PHE A 554 9.40 -2.72 -4.00
N GLY A 555 9.44 -4.06 -4.07
CA GLY A 555 9.76 -4.93 -2.92
C GLY A 555 11.22 -4.78 -2.47
N GLN A 556 12.14 -4.82 -3.43
CA GLN A 556 13.58 -4.79 -3.31
C GLN A 556 14.24 -6.11 -2.89
N VAL A 557 14.69 -6.33 -1.66
CA VAL A 557 15.47 -7.53 -1.28
C VAL A 557 14.78 -8.27 -0.15
N GLY A 558 14.27 -9.45 -0.47
CA GLY A 558 13.63 -10.36 0.48
C GLY A 558 12.39 -10.97 -0.13
N LYS A 559 11.53 -11.59 0.69
CA LYS A 559 10.34 -12.28 0.20
C LYS A 559 9.13 -11.37 0.35
N ASP A 560 8.81 -10.66 -0.71
CA ASP A 560 7.87 -9.56 -0.64
C ASP A 560 6.47 -9.97 -1.10
N VAL A 561 5.48 -9.23 -0.64
CA VAL A 561 4.09 -9.33 -1.09
C VAL A 561 3.65 -7.96 -1.58
N LEU A 562 3.42 -7.83 -2.88
CA LEU A 562 3.01 -6.59 -3.53
C LEU A 562 1.58 -6.75 -4.06
N TYR A 563 0.71 -5.81 -3.73
CA TYR A 563 -0.67 -5.73 -4.21
C TYR A 563 -0.89 -4.36 -4.83
N GLY A 564 -1.12 -4.29 -6.16
CA GLY A 564 -1.41 -3.04 -6.87
C GLY A 564 -2.75 -2.47 -6.43
N GLY A 565 -3.85 -3.08 -6.87
CA GLY A 565 -5.19 -2.69 -6.46
C GLY A 565 -6.05 -2.30 -7.65
N ASP A 566 -6.74 -1.17 -7.59
CA ASP A 566 -7.58 -0.64 -8.66
C ASP A 566 -6.79 0.40 -9.49
N GLY A 567 -6.37 0.06 -10.71
CA GLY A 567 -5.71 0.98 -11.65
C GLY A 567 -4.65 0.27 -12.49
N ASP A 568 -3.91 1.01 -13.32
CA ASP A 568 -2.87 0.42 -14.17
C ASP A 568 -1.52 0.45 -13.42
N ASP A 569 -1.18 -0.61 -12.69
CA ASP A 569 -0.08 -0.64 -11.71
C ASP A 569 1.25 -1.18 -12.27
N VAL A 570 2.35 -0.83 -11.60
CA VAL A 570 3.69 -1.38 -11.87
C VAL A 570 4.27 -1.97 -10.58
N LEU A 571 4.40 -3.29 -10.56
CA LEU A 571 4.96 -4.04 -9.43
C LEU A 571 6.31 -4.63 -9.83
N GLN A 572 7.33 -4.38 -9.02
CA GLN A 572 8.64 -4.95 -9.19
C GLN A 572 9.12 -5.60 -7.89
N GLY A 573 9.32 -6.92 -7.93
CA GLY A 573 9.85 -7.72 -6.82
C GLY A 573 11.26 -7.28 -6.45
N PHE A 574 12.27 -7.68 -7.23
CA PHE A 574 13.66 -7.31 -6.91
C PHE A 574 14.11 -5.89 -7.32
N THR A 575 15.26 -5.47 -6.81
CA THR A 575 15.92 -4.15 -6.99
C THR A 575 15.98 -3.57 -8.42
N ALA A 576 15.94 -2.23 -8.51
CA ALA A 576 16.18 -1.49 -9.74
C ALA A 576 17.69 -1.38 -10.08
N SER A 577 18.03 -1.16 -11.37
CA SER A 577 19.41 -1.19 -11.89
C SER A 577 20.42 -0.18 -11.28
N ASN A 578 19.96 0.73 -10.42
CA ASN A 578 20.71 1.79 -9.74
C ASN A 578 21.00 1.52 -8.27
N GLU A 579 20.63 0.36 -7.72
CA GLU A 579 20.85 0.03 -6.31
C GLU A 579 22.20 -0.66 -6.02
N SER A 580 22.58 -0.62 -4.74
CA SER A 580 23.89 -1.07 -4.25
C SER A 580 24.03 -2.60 -4.24
N GLN A 581 22.92 -3.32 -4.06
CA GLN A 581 22.82 -4.77 -4.14
C GLN A 581 22.02 -5.14 -5.39
N GLN A 582 22.67 -5.75 -6.38
CA GLN A 582 22.04 -6.19 -7.64
C GLN A 582 22.00 -7.72 -7.77
N ALA A 583 22.30 -8.44 -6.69
CA ALA A 583 22.31 -9.89 -6.64
C ALA A 583 22.18 -10.38 -5.20
N LEU A 584 21.52 -11.53 -5.03
CA LEU A 584 21.37 -12.20 -3.76
C LEU A 584 22.70 -12.71 -3.19
N LEU A 585 22.89 -12.54 -1.89
CA LEU A 585 23.98 -13.15 -1.14
C LEU A 585 23.70 -14.64 -0.87
N ALA A 586 24.75 -15.40 -0.52
CA ALA A 586 24.61 -16.82 -0.26
C ALA A 586 23.67 -17.09 0.95
N GLY A 587 22.50 -17.67 0.67
CA GLY A 587 21.48 -18.01 1.67
C GLY A 587 20.31 -17.02 1.74
N GLN A 588 20.31 -15.96 0.93
CA GLN A 588 19.13 -15.16 0.64
C GLN A 588 18.27 -15.85 -0.42
N SER A 589 16.98 -15.53 -0.38
CA SER A 589 15.92 -15.95 -1.31
C SER A 589 14.99 -14.77 -1.42
N ASP A 590 14.33 -14.67 -2.56
CA ASP A 590 13.68 -13.43 -3.03
C ASP A 590 12.42 -13.86 -3.78
N ASP A 591 11.69 -14.79 -3.16
CA ASP A 591 10.56 -15.44 -3.83
C ASP A 591 9.33 -14.60 -3.51
N ASP A 592 8.90 -13.78 -4.47
CA ASP A 592 7.91 -12.72 -4.25
C ASP A 592 6.50 -13.16 -4.66
N HIS A 593 5.49 -12.52 -4.08
CA HIS A 593 4.11 -12.60 -4.58
C HIS A 593 3.65 -11.23 -5.08
N LEU A 594 3.38 -11.13 -6.38
CA LEU A 594 2.92 -9.93 -7.05
C LEU A 594 1.47 -10.13 -7.50
N TYR A 595 0.59 -9.25 -7.06
CA TYR A 595 -0.83 -9.24 -7.42
C TYR A 595 -1.17 -7.89 -8.06
N GLY A 596 -1.49 -7.88 -9.35
CA GLY A 596 -1.84 -6.65 -10.10
C GLY A 596 -3.14 -6.05 -9.57
N GLY A 597 -4.24 -6.76 -9.76
CA GLY A 597 -5.54 -6.34 -9.21
C GLY A 597 -6.54 -6.10 -10.31
N ALA A 598 -7.00 -4.87 -10.52
CA ALA A 598 -7.92 -4.51 -11.57
C ALA A 598 -7.34 -3.39 -12.42
N GLY A 599 -7.09 -3.64 -13.71
CA GLY A 599 -6.55 -2.61 -14.59
C GLY A 599 -5.70 -3.21 -15.70
N ARG A 600 -4.55 -2.63 -15.98
CA ARG A 600 -3.56 -3.15 -16.93
C ARG A 600 -2.19 -3.08 -16.28
N ASP A 601 -1.84 -4.16 -15.63
CA ASP A 601 -0.73 -4.15 -14.69
C ASP A 601 0.55 -4.67 -15.34
N THR A 602 1.70 -4.22 -14.83
CA THR A 602 3.02 -4.74 -15.20
C THR A 602 3.68 -5.32 -13.95
N LEU A 603 3.83 -6.64 -13.91
CA LEU A 603 4.43 -7.39 -12.80
C LEU A 603 5.80 -7.91 -13.24
N VAL A 604 6.84 -7.61 -12.46
CA VAL A 604 8.23 -8.01 -12.74
C VAL A 604 8.88 -8.61 -11.50
N GLY A 605 9.00 -9.94 -11.42
CA GLY A 605 9.62 -10.65 -10.28
C GLY A 605 11.15 -10.47 -10.22
N ARG A 606 11.81 -10.72 -11.36
CA ARG A 606 13.27 -10.69 -11.62
C ARG A 606 14.05 -11.89 -11.11
N VAL A 607 14.30 -12.02 -9.81
CA VAL A 607 15.21 -13.04 -9.26
C VAL A 607 14.47 -13.73 -8.14
N GLY A 608 14.40 -15.05 -8.15
CA GLY A 608 13.63 -15.78 -7.16
C GLY A 608 12.58 -16.64 -7.85
N ASN A 609 11.88 -17.44 -7.07
CA ASN A 609 10.76 -18.24 -7.58
C ASN A 609 9.46 -17.49 -7.31
N ASP A 610 9.04 -16.67 -8.26
CA ASP A 610 8.02 -15.64 -8.05
C ASP A 610 6.62 -16.16 -8.40
N HIS A 611 5.62 -15.56 -7.75
CA HIS A 611 4.20 -15.79 -8.01
C HIS A 611 3.56 -14.52 -8.55
N LEU A 612 3.16 -14.53 -9.82
CA LEU A 612 2.61 -13.36 -10.50
C LEU A 612 1.15 -13.63 -10.87
N ASP A 613 0.22 -12.82 -10.33
CA ASP A 613 -1.20 -12.83 -10.68
C ASP A 613 -1.62 -11.44 -11.16
N GLY A 614 -1.83 -11.28 -12.46
CA GLY A 614 -2.24 -10.01 -13.06
C GLY A 614 -3.60 -9.53 -12.58
N GLY A 615 -4.50 -10.42 -12.15
CA GLY A 615 -5.86 -10.03 -11.83
C GLY A 615 -6.68 -9.65 -13.07
N ALA A 616 -7.68 -8.78 -12.93
CA ALA A 616 -8.59 -8.45 -14.01
C ALA A 616 -7.97 -7.41 -14.96
N GLY A 617 -7.53 -7.83 -16.13
CA GLY A 617 -6.87 -6.87 -17.00
C GLY A 617 -6.40 -7.42 -18.33
N ALA A 618 -5.47 -6.69 -18.91
CA ALA A 618 -4.60 -7.17 -19.97
C ALA A 618 -3.18 -6.92 -19.49
N ASP A 619 -2.68 -7.86 -18.72
CA ASP A 619 -1.52 -7.64 -17.84
C ASP A 619 -0.24 -8.17 -18.47
N VAL A 620 0.89 -7.60 -18.07
CA VAL A 620 2.23 -8.05 -18.49
C VAL A 620 2.94 -8.62 -17.29
N MET A 621 3.31 -9.90 -17.35
CA MET A 621 3.99 -10.61 -16.28
C MET A 621 5.37 -11.09 -16.75
N ILE A 622 6.41 -10.76 -15.99
CA ILE A 622 7.82 -11.07 -16.26
C ILE A 622 8.42 -11.67 -14.98
N GLY A 623 8.61 -12.98 -14.94
CA GLY A 623 9.15 -13.72 -13.81
C GLY A 623 10.67 -13.55 -13.73
N GLY A 624 11.39 -13.94 -14.77
CA GLY A 624 12.84 -13.78 -14.81
C GLY A 624 13.54 -15.01 -14.25
N SER A 625 14.64 -14.83 -13.52
CA SER A 625 15.45 -15.97 -13.11
C SER A 625 14.93 -16.68 -11.86
N GLY A 626 14.58 -17.95 -12.00
CA GLY A 626 14.04 -18.82 -10.96
C GLY A 626 12.93 -19.68 -11.53
N ASP A 627 12.28 -20.52 -10.73
CA ASP A 627 11.13 -21.30 -11.20
C ASP A 627 9.84 -20.53 -10.84
N ASP A 628 9.25 -19.82 -11.81
CA ASP A 628 8.17 -18.87 -11.60
C ASP A 628 6.78 -19.46 -11.87
N THR A 629 5.76 -18.86 -11.24
CA THR A 629 4.35 -19.25 -11.41
C THR A 629 3.49 -18.06 -11.81
N TYR A 630 2.82 -18.19 -12.96
CA TYR A 630 1.94 -17.18 -13.54
C TYR A 630 0.48 -17.58 -13.42
N ILE A 631 -0.37 -16.71 -12.88
CA ILE A 631 -1.83 -16.86 -12.89
C ILE A 631 -2.40 -16.05 -14.04
N VAL A 632 -2.94 -16.74 -15.04
CA VAL A 632 -3.57 -16.13 -16.21
C VAL A 632 -5.08 -16.30 -16.13
N ASN A 633 -5.80 -15.18 -16.09
CA ASN A 633 -7.25 -15.19 -15.99
C ASN A 633 -7.95 -14.45 -17.14
N SER A 634 -7.18 -13.71 -17.94
CA SER A 634 -7.64 -13.03 -19.14
C SER A 634 -6.92 -13.58 -20.36
N VAL A 635 -7.61 -13.61 -21.50
CA VAL A 635 -6.99 -14.02 -22.78
C VAL A 635 -5.98 -12.99 -23.31
N ASN A 636 -5.95 -11.81 -22.70
CA ASN A 636 -5.08 -10.71 -23.08
C ASN A 636 -3.86 -10.58 -22.15
N ASP A 637 -3.70 -11.46 -21.17
CA ASP A 637 -2.50 -11.49 -20.32
C ASP A 637 -1.30 -11.96 -21.14
N VAL A 638 -0.14 -11.39 -20.84
CA VAL A 638 1.12 -11.65 -21.54
C VAL A 638 2.17 -12.09 -20.54
N VAL A 639 2.66 -13.32 -20.70
CA VAL A 639 3.83 -13.83 -19.99
C VAL A 639 5.08 -13.65 -20.86
N TYR A 640 6.17 -13.13 -20.30
CA TYR A 640 7.45 -13.00 -20.98
C TYR A 640 8.57 -13.67 -20.19
N GLU A 641 9.20 -14.65 -20.82
CA GLU A 641 10.34 -15.40 -20.30
C GLU A 641 11.53 -15.37 -21.27
N GLN A 642 12.76 -15.47 -20.75
CA GLN A 642 13.95 -15.65 -21.58
C GLN A 642 14.60 -17.02 -21.38
N ALA A 643 15.37 -17.42 -22.40
CA ALA A 643 16.00 -18.73 -22.40
C ALA A 643 16.97 -18.94 -21.22
N GLY A 644 16.68 -19.95 -20.41
CA GLY A 644 17.52 -20.38 -19.29
C GLY A 644 17.37 -19.56 -18.02
N GLU A 645 16.24 -18.85 -17.88
CA GLU A 645 15.89 -18.14 -16.65
C GLU A 645 15.21 -19.06 -15.62
N GLY A 646 14.48 -20.10 -16.04
CA GLY A 646 13.72 -20.91 -15.08
C GLY A 646 13.23 -22.28 -15.55
N HIS A 647 12.34 -22.85 -14.74
CA HIS A 647 11.35 -23.83 -15.18
C HIS A 647 9.97 -23.36 -14.72
N ASP A 648 9.20 -22.84 -15.65
CA ASP A 648 8.10 -21.93 -15.30
C ASP A 648 6.73 -22.57 -15.54
N THR A 649 5.75 -22.16 -14.75
CA THR A 649 4.39 -22.71 -14.76
C THR A 649 3.36 -21.62 -14.99
N VAL A 650 2.46 -21.83 -15.95
CA VAL A 650 1.24 -21.02 -16.11
C VAL A 650 0.04 -21.79 -15.60
N ILE A 651 -0.76 -21.17 -14.74
CA ILE A 651 -2.07 -21.66 -14.30
C ILE A 651 -3.14 -20.77 -14.95
N ALA A 652 -3.95 -21.35 -15.84
CA ALA A 652 -4.89 -20.60 -16.66
C ALA A 652 -6.36 -20.93 -16.35
N SER A 653 -7.19 -19.89 -16.12
CA SER A 653 -8.66 -20.03 -16.03
C SER A 653 -9.39 -19.75 -17.36
N THR A 654 -8.63 -19.47 -18.41
CA THR A 654 -9.09 -19.32 -19.79
C THR A 654 -8.34 -20.27 -20.72
N SER A 655 -8.77 -20.40 -21.97
CA SER A 655 -7.98 -21.13 -22.97
C SER A 655 -6.69 -20.38 -23.24
N TYR A 656 -5.55 -21.03 -23.07
CA TYR A 656 -4.25 -20.36 -23.07
C TYR A 656 -3.22 -21.03 -23.97
N LEU A 657 -2.36 -20.20 -24.56
CA LEU A 657 -1.21 -20.60 -25.34
C LEU A 657 0.03 -20.22 -24.55
N LEU A 658 0.89 -21.19 -24.24
CA LEU A 658 2.18 -20.88 -23.64
C LEU A 658 3.02 -19.99 -24.55
N ASN A 659 3.52 -18.91 -23.96
CA ASN A 659 4.58 -18.06 -24.51
C ASN A 659 5.87 -18.88 -24.62
N ALA A 660 6.83 -18.41 -25.41
CA ALA A 660 8.12 -19.09 -25.53
C ALA A 660 8.83 -19.20 -24.16
N GLU A 661 9.67 -20.21 -24.02
CA GLU A 661 10.50 -20.46 -22.83
C GLU A 661 9.75 -20.87 -21.54
N VAL A 662 8.42 -21.04 -21.58
CA VAL A 662 7.64 -21.59 -20.45
C VAL A 662 7.40 -23.10 -20.64
N GLU A 663 7.60 -23.91 -19.60
CA GLU A 663 7.52 -25.38 -19.68
C GLU A 663 6.14 -25.96 -19.34
N ASP A 664 5.47 -25.47 -18.30
CA ASP A 664 4.27 -26.09 -17.73
C ASP A 664 3.00 -25.24 -17.91
N LEU A 665 1.89 -25.88 -18.28
CA LEU A 665 0.54 -25.28 -18.31
C LEU A 665 -0.44 -26.14 -17.50
N GLU A 666 -1.14 -25.53 -16.55
CA GLU A 666 -2.23 -26.13 -15.79
C GLU A 666 -3.54 -25.38 -16.03
N LEU A 667 -4.59 -26.09 -16.45
CA LEU A 667 -5.92 -25.50 -16.63
C LEU A 667 -6.71 -25.58 -15.32
N LEU A 668 -7.25 -24.43 -14.88
CA LEU A 668 -8.01 -24.33 -13.64
C LEU A 668 -9.36 -25.06 -13.76
N GLU A 669 -9.77 -25.72 -12.69
CA GLU A 669 -11.03 -26.45 -12.61
C GLU A 669 -12.28 -25.56 -12.78
N GLY A 670 -13.33 -26.14 -13.38
CA GLY A 670 -14.65 -25.49 -13.51
C GLY A 670 -14.88 -24.69 -14.80
N PHE A 671 -13.90 -24.65 -15.71
CA PHE A 671 -13.97 -23.94 -16.99
C PHE A 671 -13.77 -24.89 -18.17
N ALA A 672 -14.53 -24.72 -19.26
CA ALA A 672 -14.30 -25.45 -20.50
C ALA A 672 -13.19 -24.74 -21.28
N THR A 673 -11.94 -25.02 -20.93
CA THR A 673 -10.75 -24.37 -21.44
C THR A 673 -9.86 -25.34 -22.20
N HIS A 674 -8.95 -24.79 -23.01
CA HIS A 674 -8.06 -25.55 -23.87
C HIS A 674 -6.62 -25.09 -23.66
N GLY A 675 -5.67 -26.00 -23.79
CA GLY A 675 -4.25 -25.74 -23.56
C GLY A 675 -3.45 -25.94 -24.83
N THR A 676 -2.56 -24.99 -25.14
CA THR A 676 -1.62 -25.13 -26.24
C THR A 676 -0.21 -24.80 -25.77
N GLY A 677 0.75 -25.70 -26.04
CA GLY A 677 2.16 -25.57 -25.70
C GLY A 677 2.92 -24.67 -26.69
N ASN A 678 4.24 -24.64 -26.54
CA ASN A 678 5.21 -23.91 -27.38
C ASN A 678 6.15 -24.88 -28.12
N ALA A 679 7.40 -24.49 -28.38
CA ALA A 679 8.36 -25.33 -29.12
C ALA A 679 9.24 -26.20 -28.20
N LEU A 680 9.05 -26.11 -26.88
CA LEU A 680 9.74 -26.88 -25.85
C LEU A 680 9.08 -28.23 -25.61
N ASP A 681 9.68 -29.05 -24.75
CA ASP A 681 9.07 -30.28 -24.25
C ASP A 681 8.11 -29.91 -23.10
N ASN A 682 6.88 -29.49 -23.43
CA ASN A 682 5.92 -28.96 -22.47
C ASN A 682 5.20 -30.04 -21.65
N ARG A 683 4.75 -29.67 -20.45
CA ARG A 683 3.78 -30.44 -19.67
C ARG A 683 2.47 -29.68 -19.58
N ILE A 684 1.43 -30.21 -20.22
CA ILE A 684 0.09 -29.61 -20.23
C ILE A 684 -0.87 -30.49 -19.44
N THR A 685 -1.46 -29.92 -18.39
CA THR A 685 -2.44 -30.57 -17.52
C THR A 685 -3.80 -29.89 -17.68
N GLY A 686 -4.77 -30.63 -18.19
CA GLY A 686 -6.17 -30.24 -18.31
C GLY A 686 -6.93 -30.32 -16.98
N ASN A 687 -8.25 -30.16 -17.07
CA ASN A 687 -9.18 -30.11 -15.96
C ASN A 687 -10.29 -31.16 -16.10
N SER A 688 -11.43 -30.98 -15.42
CA SER A 688 -12.54 -31.94 -15.46
C SER A 688 -13.57 -31.73 -16.59
N ALA A 689 -13.30 -30.81 -17.52
CA ALA A 689 -14.11 -30.57 -18.71
C ALA A 689 -13.46 -31.18 -19.95
N ASP A 690 -14.23 -31.34 -21.02
CA ASP A 690 -13.71 -31.79 -22.32
C ASP A 690 -12.69 -30.77 -22.87
N ASN A 691 -11.40 -31.08 -22.76
CA ASN A 691 -10.29 -30.22 -23.12
C ASN A 691 -9.72 -30.57 -24.49
N ILE A 692 -9.16 -29.56 -25.17
CA ILE A 692 -8.29 -29.75 -26.32
C ILE A 692 -6.88 -29.40 -25.88
N LEU A 693 -5.98 -30.38 -25.88
CA LEU A 693 -4.59 -30.23 -25.48
C LEU A 693 -3.67 -30.45 -26.70
N ASP A 694 -2.87 -29.44 -27.02
CA ASP A 694 -1.98 -29.43 -28.18
C ASP A 694 -0.58 -29.00 -27.75
N GLY A 695 0.37 -29.93 -27.70
CA GLY A 695 1.77 -29.62 -27.35
C GLY A 695 2.46 -28.74 -28.39
N VAL A 696 1.94 -28.71 -29.62
CA VAL A 696 2.66 -28.24 -30.81
C VAL A 696 3.92 -29.09 -30.97
N SER A 697 5.07 -28.49 -31.27
CA SER A 697 6.30 -29.23 -31.49
C SER A 697 7.06 -29.37 -30.18
N GLY A 698 7.55 -30.56 -29.89
CA GLY A 698 8.22 -30.82 -28.62
C GLY A 698 8.12 -32.30 -28.34
N ALA A 699 8.75 -32.81 -27.29
CA ALA A 699 8.40 -34.12 -26.74
C ALA A 699 7.50 -33.91 -25.53
N ASP A 700 6.20 -33.71 -25.77
CA ASP A 700 5.28 -33.15 -24.78
C ASP A 700 4.68 -34.21 -23.86
N THR A 701 4.22 -33.80 -22.68
CA THR A 701 3.36 -34.60 -21.81
C THR A 701 2.00 -33.94 -21.72
N LEU A 702 0.97 -34.59 -22.27
CA LEU A 702 -0.41 -34.10 -22.26
C LEU A 702 -1.25 -34.95 -21.30
N ILE A 703 -1.89 -34.33 -20.33
CA ILE A 703 -2.72 -34.97 -19.29
C ILE A 703 -4.09 -34.33 -19.31
N GLY A 704 -5.12 -35.04 -19.77
CA GLY A 704 -6.48 -34.51 -19.96
C GLY A 704 -7.22 -34.32 -18.64
N GLY A 705 -7.31 -35.39 -17.86
CA GLY A 705 -8.05 -35.37 -16.60
C GLY A 705 -9.38 -36.08 -16.80
N ARG A 706 -10.50 -35.43 -16.45
CA ARG A 706 -11.84 -35.99 -16.74
C ARG A 706 -12.48 -35.23 -17.87
N GLY A 707 -13.43 -35.87 -18.54
CA GLY A 707 -14.07 -35.30 -19.73
C GLY A 707 -13.71 -36.13 -20.94
N ASP A 708 -14.36 -35.87 -22.06
CA ASP A 708 -14.00 -36.50 -23.33
C ASP A 708 -12.94 -35.62 -24.02
N ASP A 709 -11.66 -35.89 -23.76
CA ASP A 709 -10.54 -35.03 -24.12
C ASP A 709 -10.03 -35.29 -25.55
N THR A 710 -9.45 -34.25 -26.16
CA THR A 710 -8.81 -34.33 -27.48
C THR A 710 -7.36 -33.88 -27.45
N TYR A 711 -6.47 -34.76 -27.90
CA TYR A 711 -5.03 -34.54 -27.93
C TYR A 711 -4.51 -34.38 -29.35
N TYR A 712 -3.65 -33.39 -29.58
CA TYR A 712 -2.86 -33.30 -30.81
C TYR A 712 -1.45 -33.85 -30.56
N VAL A 713 -1.05 -34.84 -31.36
CA VAL A 713 0.25 -35.51 -31.26
C VAL A 713 1.00 -35.37 -32.57
N ASP A 714 2.06 -34.57 -32.57
CA ASP A 714 2.86 -34.27 -33.76
C ASP A 714 4.30 -34.75 -33.68
N ASN A 715 4.73 -35.20 -32.49
CA ASN A 715 6.02 -35.81 -32.26
C ASN A 715 5.86 -37.23 -31.71
N ALA A 716 6.65 -38.17 -32.23
CA ALA A 716 6.60 -39.57 -31.79
C ALA A 716 7.06 -39.79 -30.34
N LEU A 717 7.59 -38.76 -29.68
CA LEU A 717 7.96 -38.78 -28.27
C LEU A 717 6.90 -38.14 -27.35
N ASP A 718 5.82 -37.58 -27.90
CA ASP A 718 4.70 -37.08 -27.10
C ASP A 718 4.08 -38.21 -26.28
N ARG A 719 3.66 -37.85 -25.08
CA ARG A 719 3.07 -38.77 -24.12
C ARG A 719 1.72 -38.25 -23.65
N VAL A 720 0.67 -38.90 -24.12
CA VAL A 720 -0.69 -38.77 -23.58
C VAL A 720 -0.81 -39.63 -22.33
N ILE A 721 -1.34 -39.04 -21.25
CA ILE A 721 -1.57 -39.71 -19.96
C ILE A 721 -3.05 -39.57 -19.61
N GLU A 722 -3.73 -40.72 -19.57
CA GLU A 722 -5.10 -40.84 -19.09
C GLU A 722 -5.21 -41.79 -17.90
N VAL A 723 -6.32 -41.69 -17.16
CA VAL A 723 -6.67 -42.62 -16.07
C VAL A 723 -7.98 -43.34 -16.38
N ASP A 724 -8.06 -44.63 -16.02
CA ASP A 724 -9.25 -45.46 -16.26
C ASP A 724 -10.56 -44.80 -15.79
N GLY A 725 -11.48 -44.60 -16.74
CA GLY A 725 -12.87 -44.19 -16.48
C GLY A 725 -13.07 -42.68 -16.30
N GLU A 726 -12.18 -41.87 -16.87
CA GLU A 726 -12.27 -40.41 -16.82
C GLU A 726 -12.91 -39.77 -18.07
N GLY A 727 -13.03 -40.51 -19.18
CA GLY A 727 -13.50 -39.97 -20.45
C GLY A 727 -13.67 -41.01 -21.54
N ALA A 728 -14.07 -40.55 -22.73
CA ALA A 728 -13.82 -41.22 -24.01
C ALA A 728 -12.91 -40.35 -24.87
N ASP A 729 -11.63 -40.67 -24.90
CA ASP A 729 -10.59 -39.72 -25.27
C ASP A 729 -10.06 -39.95 -26.69
N THR A 730 -9.70 -38.86 -27.36
CA THR A 730 -9.34 -38.87 -28.78
C THR A 730 -7.96 -38.30 -29.03
N VAL A 731 -7.09 -39.10 -29.63
CA VAL A 731 -5.81 -38.62 -30.16
C VAL A 731 -5.91 -38.35 -31.65
N GLN A 732 -5.59 -37.13 -32.05
CA GLN A 732 -5.40 -36.71 -33.42
C GLN A 732 -3.90 -36.62 -33.72
N SER A 733 -3.38 -37.53 -34.55
CA SER A 733 -1.93 -37.65 -34.75
C SER A 733 -1.47 -37.37 -36.17
N SER A 734 -0.41 -36.58 -36.33
CA SER A 734 0.30 -36.39 -37.60
C SER A 734 1.58 -37.23 -37.70
N VAL A 735 1.81 -38.15 -36.77
CA VAL A 735 2.91 -39.13 -36.76
C VAL A 735 2.37 -40.54 -36.56
N SER A 736 3.21 -41.55 -36.79
CA SER A 736 2.85 -42.92 -36.41
C SER A 736 2.78 -43.04 -34.89
N LEU A 737 1.67 -43.55 -34.36
CA LEU A 737 1.39 -43.57 -32.93
C LEU A 737 0.73 -44.87 -32.48
N GLY A 738 1.09 -45.33 -31.28
CA GLY A 738 0.32 -46.31 -30.52
C GLY A 738 -0.40 -45.62 -29.36
N LEU A 739 -1.69 -45.90 -29.16
CA LEU A 739 -2.47 -45.32 -28.07
C LEU A 739 -1.89 -45.75 -26.71
N GLY A 740 -1.82 -44.79 -25.78
CA GLY A 740 -1.51 -45.05 -24.37
C GLY A 740 -2.63 -45.82 -23.68
N GLU A 741 -2.39 -46.28 -22.44
CA GLU A 741 -3.48 -46.83 -21.61
C GLU A 741 -4.53 -45.74 -21.35
N GLY A 742 -5.83 -46.11 -21.36
CA GLY A 742 -6.92 -45.19 -21.04
C GLY A 742 -7.47 -44.36 -22.20
N VAL A 743 -6.96 -44.51 -23.42
CA VAL A 743 -7.43 -43.75 -24.61
C VAL A 743 -8.15 -44.66 -25.60
N GLU A 744 -9.33 -44.27 -26.09
CA GLU A 744 -10.17 -45.11 -26.95
C GLU A 744 -10.02 -44.79 -28.45
N HIS A 745 -9.84 -43.53 -28.83
CA HIS A 745 -9.95 -43.11 -30.23
C HIS A 745 -8.62 -42.58 -30.79
N LEU A 746 -8.21 -43.09 -31.96
CA LEU A 746 -7.10 -42.57 -32.74
C LEU A 746 -7.59 -42.13 -34.12
N LYS A 747 -7.24 -40.90 -34.49
CA LYS A 747 -7.44 -40.35 -35.82
C LYS A 747 -6.11 -39.89 -36.40
N LEU A 748 -5.69 -40.52 -37.49
CA LEU A 748 -4.53 -40.08 -38.25
C LEU A 748 -4.92 -38.85 -39.07
N LEU A 749 -4.16 -37.77 -38.92
CA LEU A 749 -4.40 -36.50 -39.59
C LEU A 749 -3.83 -36.52 -41.01
N ASP A 750 -4.45 -35.72 -41.87
CA ASP A 750 -3.93 -35.35 -43.18
C ASP A 750 -4.32 -33.90 -43.51
N PHE A 751 -3.77 -33.41 -44.61
CA PHE A 751 -3.97 -32.01 -45.03
C PHE A 751 -5.43 -31.67 -45.42
N GLY A 752 -6.26 -32.66 -45.77
CA GLY A 752 -7.60 -32.46 -46.32
C GLY A 752 -8.73 -32.39 -45.29
N HIS A 753 -8.47 -32.80 -44.05
CA HIS A 753 -9.48 -32.86 -43.00
C HIS A 753 -9.42 -31.63 -42.08
N PRO A 754 -10.57 -31.01 -41.76
CA PRO A 754 -10.60 -29.94 -40.79
C PRO A 754 -10.30 -30.47 -39.39
N GLU A 755 -9.64 -29.64 -38.59
CA GLU A 755 -9.56 -29.77 -37.15
C GLU A 755 -10.89 -29.32 -36.53
N LEU A 756 -11.33 -30.02 -35.50
CA LEU A 756 -12.45 -29.57 -34.67
C LEU A 756 -11.93 -28.49 -33.72
N GLY A 757 -12.69 -27.41 -33.55
CA GLY A 757 -12.41 -26.36 -32.59
C GLY A 757 -13.68 -25.74 -32.06
N LEU A 758 -13.52 -24.83 -31.10
CA LEU A 758 -14.61 -24.05 -30.53
C LEU A 758 -14.34 -22.56 -30.75
N VAL A 759 -15.34 -21.81 -31.22
CA VAL A 759 -15.31 -20.34 -31.27
C VAL A 759 -16.59 -19.81 -30.63
N ASP A 760 -16.46 -19.02 -29.57
CA ASP A 760 -17.59 -18.47 -28.79
C ASP A 760 -18.62 -19.53 -28.36
N GLY A 761 -18.15 -20.73 -27.99
CA GLY A 761 -19.02 -21.85 -27.59
C GLY A 761 -19.71 -22.59 -28.74
N GLN A 762 -19.32 -22.35 -30.00
CA GLN A 762 -19.83 -23.05 -31.18
C GLN A 762 -18.77 -23.98 -31.78
N ASP A 763 -19.17 -25.21 -32.13
CA ASP A 763 -18.31 -26.16 -32.86
C ASP A 763 -17.96 -25.61 -34.25
N VAL A 764 -16.67 -25.58 -34.55
CA VAL A 764 -16.14 -25.15 -35.83
C VAL A 764 -15.21 -26.19 -36.44
N LEU A 765 -15.12 -26.13 -37.77
CA LEU A 765 -14.19 -26.86 -38.61
C LEU A 765 -13.12 -25.88 -39.09
N VAL A 766 -11.91 -26.04 -38.58
CA VAL A 766 -10.77 -25.19 -38.89
C VAL A 766 -9.94 -25.86 -39.99
N TYR A 767 -9.71 -25.12 -41.08
CA TYR A 767 -8.89 -25.58 -42.20
C TYR A 767 -7.65 -24.72 -42.36
N GLY A 768 -6.49 -25.35 -42.56
CA GLY A 768 -5.21 -24.66 -42.60
C GLY A 768 -4.50 -24.70 -41.25
N TYR A 769 -3.19 -24.47 -41.30
CA TYR A 769 -2.24 -24.52 -40.20
C TYR A 769 -1.29 -23.32 -40.41
N PRO A 770 -0.74 -22.65 -39.37
CA PRO A 770 -0.51 -23.10 -38.00
C PRO A 770 -1.46 -22.63 -36.91
N LYS A 771 -1.63 -23.51 -35.91
CA LYS A 771 -1.81 -23.10 -34.53
C LYS A 771 -0.46 -22.65 -33.96
N ARG A 772 -0.38 -21.33 -33.85
CA ARG A 772 0.22 -20.54 -32.78
C ARG A 772 1.70 -20.61 -32.37
N ASN A 773 2.58 -21.55 -32.75
CA ASN A 773 3.98 -21.48 -32.23
C ASN A 773 5.18 -21.71 -33.18
N GLU A 774 5.00 -21.62 -34.50
CA GLU A 774 6.13 -21.67 -35.45
C GLU A 774 6.48 -20.32 -36.11
N LEU A 775 5.79 -19.22 -35.81
CA LEU A 775 5.99 -17.96 -36.57
C LEU A 775 6.76 -16.90 -35.77
N ASP A 776 7.43 -16.00 -36.48
CA ASP A 776 8.14 -14.85 -35.90
C ASP A 776 7.12 -13.70 -35.82
N TYR A 777 6.53 -13.50 -34.64
CA TYR A 777 5.34 -12.65 -34.50
C TYR A 777 5.64 -11.18 -34.17
N MET A 778 6.86 -10.88 -33.75
CA MET A 778 7.28 -9.53 -33.38
C MET A 778 7.64 -8.74 -34.63
N GLN A 779 7.09 -7.52 -34.74
CA GLN A 779 7.45 -6.59 -35.80
C GLN A 779 8.51 -5.63 -35.30
N GLY A 780 9.56 -5.45 -36.09
CA GLY A 780 10.27 -4.18 -36.13
C GLY A 780 11.41 -3.99 -35.13
N ASP A 781 11.74 -5.02 -34.36
CA ASP A 781 12.91 -5.09 -33.49
C ASP A 781 14.05 -5.92 -34.11
N ALA A 782 13.75 -6.77 -35.09
CA ALA A 782 14.70 -7.67 -35.71
C ALA A 782 15.81 -6.95 -36.51
N VAL A 783 15.55 -5.71 -36.96
CA VAL A 783 16.56 -4.81 -37.55
C VAL A 783 16.35 -3.39 -37.04
N ALA A 784 17.33 -2.88 -36.30
CA ALA A 784 17.28 -1.55 -35.68
C ALA A 784 16.80 -0.43 -36.63
N ASN A 785 15.78 0.33 -36.18
CA ASN A 785 15.10 1.44 -36.88
C ASN A 785 14.14 1.05 -38.02
N TYR A 786 13.81 -0.22 -38.22
CA TYR A 786 12.85 -0.65 -39.25
C TYR A 786 11.59 -1.21 -38.60
N GLU A 787 10.62 -0.35 -38.29
CA GLU A 787 9.40 -0.73 -37.57
C GLU A 787 8.18 -0.95 -38.48
N GLY A 788 8.25 -0.61 -39.77
CA GLY A 788 7.16 -0.79 -40.74
C GLY A 788 7.26 -2.10 -41.54
N THR A 789 7.56 -3.23 -40.89
CA THR A 789 7.98 -4.49 -41.53
C THR A 789 6.89 -5.55 -41.69
N CYS A 790 5.63 -5.29 -41.33
CA CYS A 790 4.51 -6.25 -41.31
C CYS A 790 4.42 -7.24 -42.51
N ALA A 791 4.60 -6.75 -43.73
CA ALA A 791 4.58 -7.60 -44.93
C ALA A 791 5.80 -8.53 -45.05
N LEU A 792 6.96 -8.08 -44.54
CA LEU A 792 8.19 -8.86 -44.48
C LEU A 792 8.12 -9.91 -43.37
N THR A 793 7.55 -9.56 -42.22
CA THR A 793 7.21 -10.48 -41.12
C THR A 793 6.25 -11.57 -41.63
N SER A 794 5.19 -11.19 -42.36
CA SER A 794 4.27 -12.14 -42.98
C SER A 794 4.95 -13.09 -43.99
N ILE A 795 5.99 -12.62 -44.68
CA ILE A 795 6.80 -13.48 -45.56
C ILE A 795 7.68 -14.45 -44.75
N ALA A 796 8.30 -14.00 -43.66
CA ALA A 796 9.06 -14.85 -42.76
C ALA A 796 8.16 -15.98 -42.21
N ASN A 797 6.97 -15.63 -41.75
CA ASN A 797 5.95 -16.56 -41.26
C ASN A 797 5.63 -17.63 -42.29
N LEU A 798 5.33 -17.23 -43.52
CA LEU A 798 4.97 -18.14 -44.58
C LEU A 798 6.16 -19.02 -45.05
N LEU A 799 7.40 -18.54 -44.93
CA LEU A 799 8.61 -19.34 -45.15
C LEU A 799 8.78 -20.40 -44.06
N THR A 800 8.59 -20.03 -42.79
CA THR A 800 8.67 -20.96 -41.68
C THR A 800 7.62 -22.06 -41.80
N GLN A 801 6.37 -21.72 -42.12
CA GLN A 801 5.28 -22.67 -42.41
C GLN A 801 5.61 -23.66 -43.55
N SER A 802 6.54 -23.30 -44.43
CA SER A 802 6.97 -24.16 -45.54
C SER A 802 8.12 -25.12 -45.20
N GLY A 803 8.44 -25.26 -43.91
CA GLY A 803 9.60 -26.03 -43.44
C GLY A 803 10.93 -25.35 -43.75
N ARG A 804 10.94 -24.01 -43.88
CA ARG A 804 12.12 -23.18 -44.17
C ARG A 804 12.23 -22.06 -43.13
N PRO A 805 12.49 -22.38 -41.84
CA PRO A 805 12.54 -21.39 -40.78
C PRO A 805 13.50 -20.26 -41.17
N THR A 806 12.96 -19.06 -41.30
CA THR A 806 13.65 -17.85 -41.76
C THR A 806 13.20 -16.72 -40.85
N SER A 807 14.12 -16.07 -40.14
CA SER A 807 13.77 -14.99 -39.22
C SER A 807 13.32 -13.72 -39.95
N GLU A 808 12.54 -12.86 -39.29
CA GLU A 808 12.17 -11.54 -39.78
C GLU A 808 13.43 -10.76 -40.20
N SER A 809 14.47 -10.76 -39.35
CA SER A 809 15.74 -10.08 -39.62
C SER A 809 16.38 -10.49 -40.95
N GLN A 810 16.30 -11.77 -41.32
CA GLN A 810 16.84 -12.27 -42.59
C GLN A 810 16.04 -11.74 -43.78
N VAL A 811 14.70 -11.73 -43.68
CA VAL A 811 13.82 -11.22 -44.74
C VAL A 811 13.98 -9.71 -44.90
N VAL A 812 14.03 -8.97 -43.79
CA VAL A 812 14.22 -7.51 -43.77
C VAL A 812 15.57 -7.12 -44.36
N GLN A 813 16.67 -7.77 -43.95
CA GLN A 813 17.99 -7.50 -44.52
C GLN A 813 18.03 -7.77 -46.02
N LEU A 814 17.46 -8.89 -46.47
CA LEU A 814 17.37 -9.21 -47.90
C LEU A 814 16.59 -8.14 -48.68
N ALA A 815 15.47 -7.66 -48.14
CA ALA A 815 14.67 -6.62 -48.76
C ALA A 815 15.41 -5.28 -48.85
N ILE A 816 16.15 -4.90 -47.80
CA ILE A 816 16.99 -3.70 -47.78
C ILE A 816 18.10 -3.79 -48.83
N GLU A 817 18.86 -4.90 -48.84
CA GLU A 817 20.00 -5.11 -49.75
C GLU A 817 19.58 -5.01 -51.23
N ASN A 818 18.37 -5.48 -51.56
CA ASN A 818 17.85 -5.53 -52.92
C ASN A 818 16.97 -4.33 -53.29
N ARG A 819 16.75 -3.37 -52.37
CA ARG A 819 15.86 -2.21 -52.54
C ARG A 819 14.40 -2.60 -52.83
N TRP A 820 13.92 -3.58 -52.09
CA TRP A 820 12.54 -4.07 -52.10
C TRP A 820 11.72 -3.58 -50.90
N ALA A 821 12.35 -2.81 -50.01
CA ALA A 821 11.70 -2.13 -48.88
C ALA A 821 12.06 -0.63 -48.85
N VAL A 822 11.19 0.19 -48.26
CA VAL A 822 11.46 1.60 -47.95
C VAL A 822 12.64 1.67 -46.97
N SER A 823 13.68 2.41 -47.36
CA SER A 823 14.98 2.46 -46.67
C SER A 823 15.58 3.86 -46.64
N ASP A 824 14.74 4.91 -46.76
CA ASP A 824 15.17 6.31 -46.68
C ASP A 824 15.34 6.72 -45.21
N PRO A 825 16.56 6.84 -44.68
CA PRO A 825 16.81 7.09 -43.26
C PRO A 825 16.32 8.46 -42.76
N SER A 826 15.75 9.29 -43.63
CA SER A 826 15.08 10.54 -43.25
C SER A 826 13.61 10.37 -42.86
N LEU A 827 13.02 9.19 -43.08
CA LEU A 827 11.66 8.85 -42.67
C LEU A 827 11.65 8.29 -41.23
N PRO A 828 10.53 8.42 -40.50
CA PRO A 828 10.33 7.75 -39.22
C PRO A 828 10.46 6.22 -39.35
N SER A 829 10.90 5.55 -38.27
CA SER A 829 11.11 4.09 -38.20
C SER A 829 9.90 3.29 -38.67
N TYR A 830 8.68 3.68 -38.28
CA TYR A 830 7.43 3.03 -38.68
C TYR A 830 7.11 3.14 -40.19
N GLN A 831 7.80 3.99 -40.95
CA GLN A 831 7.70 4.05 -42.42
C GLN A 831 8.81 3.26 -43.13
N LEU A 832 9.83 2.81 -42.40
CA LEU A 832 10.93 2.00 -42.92
C LEU A 832 10.53 0.53 -42.89
N GLY A 833 10.90 -0.23 -43.94
CA GLY A 833 10.55 -1.65 -44.07
C GLY A 833 9.33 -1.91 -44.96
N GLY A 834 8.50 -0.90 -45.23
CA GLY A 834 7.32 -1.03 -46.08
C GLY A 834 7.66 -1.53 -47.49
N SER A 835 6.85 -2.44 -48.03
CA SER A 835 7.04 -3.04 -49.36
C SER A 835 5.74 -3.05 -50.16
N ASN A 836 5.83 -3.05 -51.48
CA ASN A 836 4.66 -3.23 -52.36
C ASN A 836 4.51 -4.69 -52.77
N VAL A 837 3.33 -5.07 -53.27
CA VAL A 837 3.00 -6.44 -53.71
C VAL A 837 4.05 -7.04 -54.66
N ALA A 838 4.58 -6.27 -55.61
CA ALA A 838 5.56 -6.78 -56.58
C ALA A 838 6.92 -7.07 -55.95
N ASP A 839 7.30 -6.33 -54.92
CA ASP A 839 8.52 -6.57 -54.14
C ASP A 839 8.33 -7.76 -53.19
N GLN A 840 7.15 -7.90 -52.57
CA GLN A 840 6.79 -9.07 -51.75
C GLN A 840 6.88 -10.38 -52.55
N GLN A 841 6.31 -10.41 -53.77
CA GLN A 841 6.42 -11.57 -54.67
C GLN A 841 7.88 -11.90 -55.02
N ARG A 842 8.73 -10.89 -55.24
CA ARG A 842 10.17 -11.10 -55.54
C ARG A 842 10.93 -11.69 -54.38
N ILE A 843 10.60 -11.29 -53.16
CA ILE A 843 11.20 -11.85 -51.94
C ILE A 843 10.85 -13.34 -51.87
N LEU A 844 9.57 -13.71 -51.97
CA LEU A 844 9.15 -15.13 -51.99
C LEU A 844 9.80 -15.94 -53.12
N ASP A 845 9.86 -15.37 -54.33
CA ASP A 845 10.55 -15.99 -55.48
C ASP A 845 12.03 -16.24 -55.19
N SER A 846 12.71 -15.34 -54.47
CA SER A 846 14.13 -15.46 -54.13
C SER A 846 14.42 -16.62 -53.18
N TYR A 847 13.45 -16.95 -52.32
CA TYR A 847 13.47 -18.16 -51.49
C TYR A 847 12.98 -19.40 -52.24
N GLY A 848 12.65 -19.30 -53.53
CA GLY A 848 12.22 -20.42 -54.36
C GLY A 848 10.78 -20.85 -54.11
N MET A 849 9.92 -19.92 -53.70
CA MET A 849 8.51 -20.18 -53.45
C MET A 849 7.66 -19.54 -54.54
N ARG A 850 7.04 -20.37 -55.40
CA ARG A 850 6.18 -19.84 -56.45
C ARG A 850 4.91 -19.30 -55.82
N ASN A 851 4.58 -18.08 -56.18
CA ASN A 851 3.45 -17.36 -55.63
C ASN A 851 2.65 -16.70 -56.76
N ASP A 852 1.41 -16.34 -56.46
CA ASP A 852 0.52 -15.58 -57.34
C ASP A 852 -0.38 -14.68 -56.48
N VAL A 853 -1.14 -13.78 -57.12
CA VAL A 853 -1.91 -12.73 -56.43
C VAL A 853 -3.38 -12.78 -56.77
N ILE A 854 -4.22 -12.63 -55.74
CA ILE A 854 -5.63 -12.25 -55.89
C ILE A 854 -5.72 -10.73 -55.72
N GLU A 855 -6.10 -10.04 -56.79
CA GLU A 855 -6.38 -8.60 -56.77
C GLU A 855 -7.75 -8.32 -56.15
N GLY A 856 -7.80 -7.46 -55.13
CA GLY A 856 -9.01 -7.16 -54.37
C GLY A 856 -9.35 -8.21 -53.30
N TYR A 857 -10.42 -7.95 -52.56
CA TYR A 857 -10.91 -8.82 -51.50
C TYR A 857 -11.70 -10.03 -52.05
N ASN A 858 -11.36 -11.24 -51.61
CA ASN A 858 -12.05 -12.48 -51.98
C ASN A 858 -11.93 -13.56 -50.87
N GLU A 859 -12.77 -13.46 -49.84
CA GLU A 859 -12.82 -14.40 -48.71
C GLU A 859 -12.98 -15.88 -49.14
N ALA A 860 -13.88 -16.16 -50.09
CA ALA A 860 -14.15 -17.53 -50.52
C ALA A 860 -12.93 -18.13 -51.26
N GLY A 861 -12.22 -17.32 -52.04
CA GLY A 861 -10.96 -17.71 -52.68
C GLY A 861 -9.88 -18.03 -51.65
N MET A 862 -9.69 -17.16 -50.67
CA MET A 862 -8.69 -17.35 -49.61
C MET A 862 -8.99 -18.59 -48.75
N ALA A 863 -10.24 -18.79 -48.34
CA ALA A 863 -10.63 -19.97 -47.59
C ALA A 863 -10.41 -21.27 -48.37
N GLN A 864 -10.63 -21.27 -49.69
CA GLN A 864 -10.33 -22.42 -50.55
C GLN A 864 -8.81 -22.66 -50.70
N LEU A 865 -8.01 -21.59 -50.74
CA LEU A 865 -6.55 -21.71 -50.78
C LEU A 865 -6.03 -22.37 -49.49
N LEU A 866 -6.49 -21.91 -48.32
CA LEU A 866 -6.15 -22.47 -47.02
C LEU A 866 -6.58 -23.93 -46.89
N ARG A 867 -7.82 -24.26 -47.30
CA ARG A 867 -8.32 -25.66 -47.41
C ARG A 867 -7.47 -26.57 -48.30
N SER A 868 -6.70 -26.00 -49.22
CA SER A 868 -5.81 -26.75 -50.12
C SER A 868 -4.32 -26.66 -49.74
N GLY A 869 -4.02 -26.02 -48.61
CA GLY A 869 -2.70 -26.00 -47.99
C GLY A 869 -1.75 -24.97 -48.48
N ARG A 870 -2.28 -23.90 -49.04
CA ARG A 870 -1.49 -22.80 -49.56
C ARG A 870 -1.41 -21.73 -48.50
N GLY A 871 -0.22 -21.18 -48.32
CA GLY A 871 -0.03 -20.01 -47.46
C GLY A 871 -0.65 -18.80 -48.13
N VAL A 872 -1.22 -17.90 -47.32
CA VAL A 872 -1.88 -16.69 -47.78
C VAL A 872 -1.44 -15.49 -46.93
N ILE A 873 -0.96 -14.43 -47.58
CA ILE A 873 -0.71 -13.12 -46.99
C ILE A 873 -1.80 -12.18 -47.50
N LEU A 874 -2.47 -11.45 -46.62
CA LEU A 874 -3.55 -10.54 -46.95
C LEU A 874 -3.17 -9.11 -46.57
N ALA A 875 -3.37 -8.19 -47.50
CA ALA A 875 -3.23 -6.77 -47.25
C ALA A 875 -4.54 -6.16 -46.74
N VAL A 876 -4.47 -5.46 -45.61
CA VAL A 876 -5.61 -4.95 -44.83
C VAL A 876 -5.39 -3.48 -44.42
N ASN A 877 -6.42 -2.87 -43.82
CA ASN A 877 -6.27 -1.62 -43.08
C ASN A 877 -6.12 -1.93 -41.58
N ALA A 878 -5.01 -1.50 -41.00
CA ALA A 878 -4.66 -1.69 -39.59
C ALA A 878 -5.69 -1.07 -38.64
N GLY A 879 -6.04 0.20 -38.80
CA GLY A 879 -6.99 0.88 -37.90
C GLY A 879 -8.38 0.24 -37.88
N LEU A 880 -8.84 -0.30 -39.01
CA LEU A 880 -10.11 -1.04 -39.08
C LEU A 880 -10.00 -2.47 -38.52
N LEU A 881 -8.82 -3.10 -38.57
CA LEU A 881 -8.57 -4.41 -37.97
C LEU A 881 -8.42 -4.34 -36.44
N TRP A 882 -7.90 -3.22 -35.94
CA TRP A 882 -7.64 -3.00 -34.52
C TRP A 882 -8.72 -2.19 -33.81
N ASP A 883 -9.71 -1.66 -34.56
CA ASP A 883 -10.70 -0.68 -34.08
C ASP A 883 -10.05 0.57 -33.46
N GLU A 884 -8.94 1.02 -34.05
CA GLU A 884 -8.12 2.14 -33.59
C GLU A 884 -7.98 3.19 -34.71
N ALA A 885 -8.78 4.26 -34.62
CA ALA A 885 -8.89 5.29 -35.68
C ALA A 885 -7.57 5.99 -36.03
N GLU A 886 -6.59 6.00 -35.12
CA GLU A 886 -5.26 6.58 -35.36
C GLU A 886 -4.46 5.81 -36.42
N TYR A 887 -4.72 4.52 -36.60
CA TYR A 887 -4.07 3.66 -37.60
C TYR A 887 -4.89 3.50 -38.89
N GLU A 888 -6.05 4.16 -39.02
CA GLU A 888 -6.89 4.05 -40.22
C GLU A 888 -6.24 4.74 -41.44
N GLY A 889 -5.45 5.79 -41.20
CA GLY A 889 -4.76 6.54 -42.24
C GLY A 889 -5.74 7.12 -43.27
N SER A 890 -5.60 6.74 -44.55
CA SER A 890 -6.51 7.16 -45.63
C SER A 890 -7.70 6.23 -45.85
N GLY A 891 -7.87 5.20 -45.01
CA GLY A 891 -8.87 4.13 -45.20
C GLY A 891 -8.54 3.16 -46.36
N GLU A 892 -7.31 3.21 -46.89
CA GLU A 892 -6.77 2.26 -47.86
C GLU A 892 -5.88 1.22 -47.17
N VAL A 893 -5.37 0.22 -47.89
CA VAL A 893 -4.37 -0.72 -47.34
C VAL A 893 -3.16 0.02 -46.79
N ASN A 894 -2.81 -0.30 -45.54
CA ASN A 894 -1.59 0.18 -44.88
C ASN A 894 -0.89 -0.91 -44.05
N HIS A 895 -1.42 -2.14 -44.07
CA HIS A 895 -0.93 -3.25 -43.26
C HIS A 895 -1.04 -4.59 -43.98
N ALA A 896 -0.32 -5.61 -43.51
CA ALA A 896 -0.35 -6.96 -44.05
C ALA A 896 -0.29 -8.01 -42.94
N VAL A 897 -1.14 -9.03 -43.06
CA VAL A 897 -1.29 -10.12 -42.09
C VAL A 897 -1.16 -11.47 -42.79
N THR A 898 -0.77 -12.50 -42.04
CA THR A 898 -0.73 -13.88 -42.54
C THR A 898 -2.03 -14.58 -42.16
N LEU A 899 -2.73 -15.18 -43.13
CA LEU A 899 -3.89 -16.02 -42.80
C LEU A 899 -3.39 -17.42 -42.48
N THR A 900 -3.68 -17.89 -41.27
CA THR A 900 -3.20 -19.18 -40.75
C THR A 900 -4.29 -20.25 -40.77
N GLY A 901 -5.56 -19.84 -40.75
CA GLY A 901 -6.69 -20.78 -40.79
C GLY A 901 -7.98 -20.17 -41.32
N ALA A 902 -8.82 -21.00 -41.93
CA ALA A 902 -10.17 -20.67 -42.37
C ALA A 902 -11.17 -21.47 -41.54
N VAL A 903 -12.07 -20.76 -40.86
CA VAL A 903 -12.97 -21.35 -39.88
C VAL A 903 -14.37 -21.45 -40.45
N PHE A 904 -14.97 -22.63 -40.38
CA PHE A 904 -16.34 -22.89 -40.83
C PHE A 904 -17.17 -23.43 -39.69
N ARG A 905 -18.45 -23.07 -39.60
CA ARG A 905 -19.32 -23.68 -38.58
C ARG A 905 -19.55 -25.15 -38.88
N ALA A 906 -19.48 -26.01 -37.86
CA ALA A 906 -19.60 -27.45 -38.04
C ALA A 906 -21.03 -27.90 -38.41
N ASP A 907 -22.05 -27.12 -38.05
CA ASP A 907 -23.46 -27.44 -38.26
C ASP A 907 -23.96 -27.16 -39.68
N ASP A 908 -23.58 -26.02 -40.27
CA ASP A 908 -24.05 -25.55 -41.58
C ASP A 908 -22.96 -25.41 -42.65
N GLY A 909 -21.69 -25.43 -42.24
CA GLY A 909 -20.54 -25.29 -43.13
C GLY A 909 -20.33 -23.88 -43.71
N GLU A 910 -20.94 -22.84 -43.13
CA GLU A 910 -20.69 -21.45 -43.50
C GLU A 910 -19.35 -20.94 -42.95
N LEU A 911 -18.69 -20.03 -43.69
CA LEU A 911 -17.43 -19.41 -43.27
C LEU A 911 -17.70 -18.46 -42.09
N ALA A 912 -17.13 -18.78 -40.93
CA ALA A 912 -17.27 -18.01 -39.70
C ALA A 912 -16.23 -16.90 -39.58
N GLY A 913 -15.02 -17.10 -40.12
CA GLY A 913 -13.93 -16.14 -40.05
C GLY A 913 -12.59 -16.77 -40.43
N PHE A 914 -11.51 -16.09 -40.06
CA PHE A 914 -10.14 -16.53 -40.30
C PHE A 914 -9.30 -16.40 -39.03
N TYR A 915 -8.38 -17.33 -38.82
CA TYR A 915 -7.25 -17.07 -37.95
C TYR A 915 -6.22 -16.23 -38.72
N VAL A 916 -5.80 -15.14 -38.09
CA VAL A 916 -4.81 -14.19 -38.62
C VAL A 916 -3.66 -14.08 -37.64
N ALA A 917 -2.45 -14.21 -38.16
CA ALA A 917 -1.24 -13.79 -37.48
C ALA A 917 -0.91 -12.36 -37.92
N ASP A 918 -0.98 -11.44 -36.96
CA ASP A 918 -0.78 -10.01 -37.12
C ASP A 918 0.43 -9.57 -36.27
N SER A 919 1.37 -8.90 -36.91
CA SER A 919 2.61 -8.42 -36.28
C SER A 919 2.57 -6.92 -35.97
N GLY A 920 1.49 -6.23 -36.36
CA GLY A 920 1.41 -4.76 -36.48
C GLY A 920 1.67 -3.93 -35.23
N ARG A 921 1.24 -4.40 -34.06
CA ARG A 921 1.35 -3.66 -32.79
C ARG A 921 2.34 -4.27 -31.80
N GLY A 922 2.96 -5.41 -32.14
CA GLY A 922 3.80 -6.15 -31.19
C GLY A 922 3.07 -6.63 -29.94
N ARG A 923 1.73 -6.72 -29.98
CA ARG A 923 0.88 -7.23 -28.88
C ARG A 923 0.61 -8.72 -29.08
N VAL A 924 0.60 -9.50 -28.00
CA VAL A 924 0.29 -10.94 -28.07
C VAL A 924 -1.12 -11.22 -28.60
N ASP A 925 -2.07 -10.34 -28.30
CA ASP A 925 -3.44 -10.37 -28.84
C ASP A 925 -3.50 -10.40 -30.37
N ASP A 926 -2.48 -9.85 -31.04
CA ASP A 926 -2.39 -9.83 -32.50
C ASP A 926 -1.65 -11.05 -33.08
N MET A 927 -0.81 -11.73 -32.28
CA MET A 927 0.15 -12.72 -32.75
C MET A 927 -0.50 -13.91 -33.48
N THR A 928 -1.64 -14.40 -33.01
CA THR A 928 -2.59 -15.22 -33.80
C THR A 928 -3.96 -15.22 -33.12
N ARG A 929 -4.95 -14.62 -33.77
CA ARG A 929 -6.32 -14.53 -33.26
C ARG A 929 -7.36 -14.90 -34.31
N PHE A 930 -8.51 -15.39 -33.83
CA PHE A 930 -9.68 -15.51 -34.68
C PHE A 930 -10.25 -14.12 -34.92
N VAL A 931 -10.48 -13.78 -36.20
CA VAL A 931 -11.23 -12.59 -36.59
C VAL A 931 -12.49 -13.06 -37.29
N ASP A 932 -13.64 -12.68 -36.71
CA ASP A 932 -14.94 -13.01 -37.27
C ASP A 932 -15.10 -12.42 -38.67
N ILE A 933 -15.94 -13.05 -39.48
CA ILE A 933 -16.07 -12.69 -40.89
C ILE A 933 -16.57 -11.25 -41.11
N GLU A 934 -17.30 -10.63 -40.17
CA GLU A 934 -17.77 -9.25 -40.31
C GLU A 934 -16.64 -8.25 -40.05
N THR A 935 -15.89 -8.41 -38.96
CA THR A 935 -14.69 -7.61 -38.66
C THR A 935 -13.65 -7.77 -39.76
N PHE A 936 -13.43 -9.00 -40.22
CA PHE A 936 -12.49 -9.30 -41.29
C PHE A 936 -12.85 -8.60 -42.60
N ARG A 937 -14.15 -8.52 -42.94
CA ARG A 937 -14.63 -7.77 -44.12
C ARG A 937 -14.39 -6.27 -43.97
N GLN A 938 -14.60 -5.70 -42.78
CA GLN A 938 -14.37 -4.27 -42.54
C GLN A 938 -12.90 -3.91 -42.76
N ALA A 939 -11.97 -4.71 -42.25
CA ALA A 939 -10.54 -4.47 -42.37
C ALA A 939 -9.98 -4.73 -43.78
N ALA A 940 -10.48 -5.75 -44.48
CA ALA A 940 -9.88 -6.23 -45.73
C ALA A 940 -10.61 -5.78 -47.01
N GLN A 941 -11.88 -5.36 -46.93
CA GLN A 941 -12.64 -4.88 -48.09
C GLN A 941 -12.39 -3.39 -48.38
N VAL A 942 -11.12 -3.00 -48.41
CA VAL A 942 -10.66 -1.61 -48.60
C VAL A 942 -10.00 -1.38 -49.97
N PRO A 943 -9.90 -0.14 -50.46
CA PRO A 943 -9.17 0.15 -51.68
C PRO A 943 -7.71 -0.31 -51.59
N GLY A 944 -7.24 -0.99 -52.63
CA GLY A 944 -5.87 -1.50 -52.70
C GLY A 944 -5.66 -2.89 -52.07
N ALA A 945 -6.69 -3.53 -51.53
CA ALA A 945 -6.60 -4.88 -50.98
C ALA A 945 -6.10 -5.90 -52.01
N TYR A 946 -5.25 -6.83 -51.57
CA TYR A 946 -4.77 -7.96 -52.34
C TYR A 946 -4.39 -9.11 -51.41
N ALA A 947 -4.34 -10.33 -51.96
CA ALA A 947 -3.79 -11.48 -51.26
C ALA A 947 -2.69 -12.15 -52.09
N ILE A 948 -1.52 -12.37 -51.51
CA ILE A 948 -0.45 -13.20 -52.10
C ILE A 948 -0.66 -14.62 -51.59
N TYR A 949 -0.57 -15.61 -52.48
CA TYR A 949 -0.70 -17.01 -52.08
C TYR A 949 0.33 -17.91 -52.75
N THR A 950 0.61 -19.07 -52.15
CA THR A 950 1.55 -20.05 -52.71
C THR A 950 0.91 -20.93 -53.79
N VAL A 951 1.66 -21.18 -54.87
CA VAL A 951 1.25 -22.04 -56.00
C VAL A 951 1.41 -23.53 -55.68
N GLU A 952 2.23 -23.87 -54.69
CA GLU A 952 2.29 -25.18 -54.08
C GLU A 952 1.67 -25.14 -52.69
N PRO A 953 1.09 -26.25 -52.22
CA PRO A 953 0.88 -26.43 -50.79
C PRO A 953 2.22 -26.27 -50.06
N VAL A 954 2.21 -25.59 -48.92
CA VAL A 954 3.43 -25.25 -48.17
C VAL A 954 3.88 -26.36 -47.23
N LYS A 955 2.98 -27.25 -46.77
CA LYS A 955 3.34 -28.35 -45.86
C LYS A 955 3.22 -29.73 -46.54
N PHE A 956 4.28 -30.52 -46.46
CA PHE A 956 4.31 -31.96 -46.78
C PHE A 956 4.77 -32.70 -45.51
N TRP A 957 3.85 -33.10 -44.62
CA TRP A 957 4.18 -34.17 -43.66
C TRP A 957 3.88 -35.53 -44.28
N ASP A 958 4.53 -36.58 -43.77
CA ASP A 958 4.32 -37.94 -44.27
C ASP A 958 2.91 -38.39 -43.87
N GLU A 959 2.07 -38.68 -44.85
CA GLU A 959 0.72 -39.21 -44.61
C GLU A 959 0.75 -40.74 -44.48
N ASN A 960 1.85 -41.44 -44.83
CA ASN A 960 2.01 -42.88 -44.61
C ASN A 960 2.43 -43.17 -43.17
N ILE A 961 1.58 -42.75 -42.25
CA ILE A 961 1.72 -42.99 -40.81
C ILE A 961 0.87 -44.19 -40.41
N ASP A 962 1.25 -44.81 -39.30
CA ASP A 962 0.65 -46.05 -38.82
C ASP A 962 -0.01 -45.81 -37.45
N GLY A 963 -1.09 -46.51 -37.16
CA GLY A 963 -1.83 -46.44 -35.91
C GLY A 963 -1.87 -47.79 -35.20
N THR A 964 -1.72 -47.79 -33.88
CA THR A 964 -1.94 -48.99 -33.05
C THR A 964 -2.83 -48.64 -31.86
N GLY A 965 -3.83 -49.45 -31.58
CA GLY A 965 -4.69 -49.36 -30.40
C GLY A 965 -4.00 -49.86 -29.13
N ASN A 966 -4.79 -50.18 -28.12
CA ASN A 966 -4.38 -50.69 -26.82
C ASN A 966 -5.21 -51.94 -26.45
N ALA A 967 -5.56 -52.15 -25.18
CA ALA A 967 -6.34 -53.31 -24.75
C ALA A 967 -7.84 -52.99 -24.54
N LEU A 968 -8.27 -51.80 -24.94
CA LEU A 968 -9.65 -51.31 -24.85
C LEU A 968 -10.38 -51.52 -26.18
N ASP A 969 -11.68 -51.24 -26.22
CA ASP A 969 -12.44 -51.22 -27.47
C ASP A 969 -12.09 -49.93 -28.24
N ASN A 970 -11.14 -49.99 -29.18
CA ASN A 970 -10.62 -48.80 -29.84
C ASN A 970 -11.39 -48.42 -31.12
N THR A 971 -11.36 -47.13 -31.46
CA THR A 971 -11.74 -46.65 -32.80
C THR A 971 -10.51 -46.07 -33.49
N LEU A 972 -10.04 -46.71 -34.55
CA LEU A 972 -8.87 -46.29 -35.33
C LEU A 972 -9.30 -45.82 -36.72
N GLN A 973 -9.02 -44.56 -37.03
CA GLN A 973 -9.29 -43.94 -38.32
C GLN A 973 -7.98 -43.53 -38.99
N GLY A 974 -7.69 -44.10 -40.17
CA GLY A 974 -6.59 -43.70 -41.03
C GLY A 974 -6.87 -42.44 -41.85
N ASN A 975 -5.91 -42.06 -42.69
CA ASN A 975 -5.88 -40.79 -43.40
C ASN A 975 -5.93 -41.01 -44.92
N ARG A 976 -5.22 -40.21 -45.74
CA ARG A 976 -5.14 -40.40 -47.21
C ARG A 976 -3.92 -41.20 -47.69
N GLY A 977 -3.03 -41.57 -46.76
CA GLY A 977 -1.82 -42.33 -47.03
C GLY A 977 -2.06 -43.83 -47.05
N ASP A 978 -1.02 -44.61 -47.31
CA ASP A 978 -1.09 -46.06 -47.14
C ASP A 978 -0.76 -46.38 -45.66
N ASN A 979 -1.79 -46.62 -44.83
CA ASN A 979 -1.66 -46.78 -43.37
C ASN A 979 -1.64 -48.25 -42.91
N GLN A 980 -0.94 -48.57 -41.83
CA GLN A 980 -1.17 -49.80 -41.05
C GLN A 980 -1.93 -49.46 -39.77
N LEU A 981 -3.10 -50.06 -39.56
CA LEU A 981 -3.93 -49.88 -38.36
C LEU A 981 -4.08 -51.21 -37.64
N TRP A 982 -3.62 -51.28 -36.39
CA TRP A 982 -3.66 -52.49 -35.55
C TRP A 982 -4.47 -52.25 -34.27
N GLY A 983 -5.59 -52.95 -34.05
CA GLY A 983 -6.45 -52.79 -32.86
C GLY A 983 -5.84 -53.35 -31.57
N LEU A 984 -5.29 -54.56 -31.65
CA LEU A 984 -4.76 -55.41 -30.57
C LEU A 984 -5.82 -56.24 -29.82
N ASP A 985 -6.08 -55.99 -28.54
CA ASP A 985 -7.09 -56.72 -27.76
C ASP A 985 -8.28 -55.77 -27.56
N GLY A 986 -9.52 -56.19 -27.79
CA GLY A 986 -10.70 -55.31 -27.67
C GLY A 986 -11.71 -55.55 -28.80
N ASP A 987 -12.94 -55.05 -28.64
CA ASP A 987 -13.91 -55.02 -29.75
C ASP A 987 -13.65 -53.77 -30.61
N ASP A 988 -12.67 -53.82 -31.51
CA ASP A 988 -12.15 -52.64 -32.21
C ASP A 988 -12.96 -52.23 -33.45
N THR A 989 -12.93 -50.94 -33.80
CA THR A 989 -13.47 -50.40 -35.06
C THR A 989 -12.36 -49.73 -35.86
N LEU A 990 -12.05 -50.26 -37.05
CA LEU A 990 -10.95 -49.80 -37.90
C LEU A 990 -11.48 -49.29 -39.24
N SER A 991 -11.03 -48.11 -39.66
CA SER A 991 -11.31 -47.52 -40.98
C SER A 991 -10.01 -47.06 -41.62
N GLY A 992 -9.63 -47.62 -42.77
CA GLY A 992 -8.37 -47.30 -43.46
C GLY A 992 -8.25 -45.85 -43.91
N GLY A 993 -9.36 -45.24 -44.34
CA GLY A 993 -9.32 -43.93 -44.98
C GLY A 993 -9.12 -44.08 -46.48
N GLU A 994 -8.55 -43.08 -47.17
CA GLU A 994 -8.14 -43.25 -48.57
C GLU A 994 -6.74 -43.85 -48.62
N GLY A 995 -6.47 -44.81 -49.49
CA GLY A 995 -5.10 -45.31 -49.63
C GLY A 995 -5.05 -46.77 -50.01
N GLN A 996 -3.96 -47.42 -49.65
CA GLN A 996 -3.85 -48.87 -49.63
C GLN A 996 -3.48 -49.32 -48.22
N ASP A 997 -4.51 -49.52 -47.40
CA ASP A 997 -4.31 -49.71 -45.96
C ASP A 997 -4.18 -51.18 -45.58
N SER A 998 -3.53 -51.44 -44.45
CA SER A 998 -3.44 -52.76 -43.83
C SER A 998 -4.09 -52.71 -42.44
N LEU A 999 -5.25 -53.33 -42.33
CA LEU A 999 -6.10 -53.34 -41.14
C LEU A 999 -5.99 -54.69 -40.43
N ARG A 1000 -5.85 -54.67 -39.12
CA ARG A 1000 -5.81 -55.85 -38.26
C ARG A 1000 -6.45 -55.49 -36.93
N GLY A 1001 -7.63 -56.01 -36.64
CA GLY A 1001 -8.32 -55.76 -35.38
C GLY A 1001 -7.57 -56.47 -34.26
N GLY A 1002 -7.68 -57.79 -34.17
CA GLY A 1002 -6.83 -58.60 -33.30
C GLY A 1002 -7.67 -59.60 -32.53
N ALA A 1003 -7.63 -59.59 -31.20
CA ALA A 1003 -8.48 -60.44 -30.37
C ALA A 1003 -9.71 -59.66 -29.88
N GLY A 1004 -10.91 -60.14 -30.18
CA GLY A 1004 -12.17 -59.45 -29.86
C GLY A 1004 -13.08 -59.37 -31.10
N ASN A 1005 -14.25 -58.75 -30.99
CA ASN A 1005 -15.21 -58.70 -32.10
C ASN A 1005 -15.02 -57.44 -32.93
N ASP A 1006 -14.20 -57.53 -33.97
CA ASP A 1006 -13.73 -56.35 -34.70
C ASP A 1006 -14.66 -55.92 -35.84
N ARG A 1007 -14.68 -54.61 -36.12
CA ARG A 1007 -15.42 -53.98 -37.22
C ARG A 1007 -14.49 -53.25 -38.17
N TYR A 1008 -14.43 -53.69 -39.41
CA TYR A 1008 -13.66 -53.05 -40.49
C TYR A 1008 -14.60 -52.22 -41.36
N GLN A 1009 -14.54 -50.91 -41.25
CA GLN A 1009 -15.41 -49.99 -41.97
C GLN A 1009 -14.82 -49.64 -43.34
N PHE A 1010 -15.69 -49.53 -44.35
CA PHE A 1010 -15.28 -49.21 -45.73
C PHE A 1010 -16.30 -48.37 -46.47
N ALA A 1011 -15.85 -47.27 -47.04
CA ALA A 1011 -16.62 -46.34 -47.84
C ALA A 1011 -16.12 -46.26 -49.29
N ARG A 1012 -16.76 -45.38 -50.08
CA ARG A 1012 -16.34 -45.12 -51.46
C ARG A 1012 -15.28 -44.03 -51.42
N GLY A 1013 -14.16 -44.25 -52.10
CA GLY A 1013 -13.00 -43.36 -52.03
C GLY A 1013 -11.82 -44.00 -51.29
N ASP A 1014 -12.10 -44.98 -50.43
CA ASP A 1014 -11.13 -45.56 -49.50
C ASP A 1014 -9.96 -46.28 -50.18
N GLY A 1015 -10.12 -46.70 -51.44
CA GLY A 1015 -9.02 -47.33 -52.17
C GLY A 1015 -8.91 -48.83 -51.89
N VAL A 1016 -7.80 -49.31 -51.34
CA VAL A 1016 -7.44 -50.73 -51.38
C VAL A 1016 -6.99 -51.27 -50.03
N ASP A 1017 -7.95 -51.73 -49.25
CA ASP A 1017 -7.66 -52.10 -47.87
C ASP A 1017 -7.45 -53.60 -47.78
N HIS A 1018 -6.42 -54.00 -47.06
CA HIS A 1018 -6.05 -55.37 -46.75
C HIS A 1018 -6.41 -55.67 -45.30
N ILE A 1019 -7.20 -56.71 -45.06
CA ILE A 1019 -7.56 -57.18 -43.72
C ILE A 1019 -6.77 -58.45 -43.42
N ASP A 1020 -5.92 -58.42 -42.39
CA ASP A 1020 -5.20 -59.60 -41.88
C ASP A 1020 -5.79 -60.09 -40.56
N GLN A 1021 -6.28 -61.33 -40.57
CA GLN A 1021 -6.87 -62.01 -39.41
C GLN A 1021 -5.91 -63.03 -38.79
N SER A 1022 -4.61 -62.72 -38.72
CA SER A 1022 -3.57 -63.68 -38.34
C SER A 1022 -3.54 -64.06 -36.86
N ASP A 1023 -4.06 -63.20 -35.99
CA ASP A 1023 -4.06 -63.29 -34.53
C ASP A 1023 -5.42 -63.39 -33.86
N ALA A 1024 -6.50 -63.18 -34.61
CA ALA A 1024 -7.86 -63.42 -34.12
C ALA A 1024 -8.08 -64.87 -33.64
N LEU A 1025 -8.95 -65.04 -32.67
CA LEU A 1025 -9.38 -66.35 -32.19
C LEU A 1025 -10.57 -66.85 -33.00
N ASP A 1026 -10.68 -68.16 -33.22
CA ASP A 1026 -11.86 -68.77 -33.89
C ASP A 1026 -13.21 -68.51 -33.17
N THR A 1027 -13.20 -67.88 -31.99
CA THR A 1027 -14.38 -67.54 -31.19
C THR A 1027 -14.85 -66.10 -31.38
N ASP A 1028 -14.04 -65.28 -32.02
CA ASP A 1028 -14.27 -63.87 -32.22
C ASP A 1028 -15.33 -63.67 -33.32
N TRP A 1029 -15.98 -62.51 -33.35
CA TRP A 1029 -17.05 -62.21 -34.30
C TRP A 1029 -16.72 -60.95 -35.11
N ASP A 1030 -15.97 -61.15 -36.18
CA ASP A 1030 -15.43 -60.04 -36.97
C ASP A 1030 -16.31 -59.69 -38.16
N THR A 1031 -16.42 -58.41 -38.47
CA THR A 1031 -17.31 -57.92 -39.52
C THR A 1031 -16.66 -56.88 -40.42
N VAL A 1032 -16.95 -56.96 -41.71
CA VAL A 1032 -16.64 -55.89 -42.67
C VAL A 1032 -17.92 -55.10 -42.93
N GLU A 1033 -17.93 -53.81 -42.61
CA GLU A 1033 -19.09 -52.95 -42.68
C GLU A 1033 -18.94 -51.90 -43.79
N PHE A 1034 -19.81 -51.98 -44.80
CA PHE A 1034 -19.83 -51.02 -45.89
C PHE A 1034 -20.74 -49.84 -45.58
N ALA A 1035 -20.27 -48.62 -45.85
CA ALA A 1035 -21.02 -47.39 -45.62
C ALA A 1035 -22.37 -47.35 -46.38
N PRO A 1036 -23.37 -46.54 -45.93
CA PRO A 1036 -24.74 -46.50 -46.49
C PRO A 1036 -24.88 -46.29 -48.02
N GLY A 1037 -23.81 -45.87 -48.71
CA GLY A 1037 -23.73 -45.69 -50.18
C GLY A 1037 -23.26 -46.92 -50.98
N ILE A 1038 -23.07 -48.08 -50.34
CA ILE A 1038 -22.59 -49.32 -50.95
C ILE A 1038 -23.57 -50.47 -50.59
N ALA A 1039 -24.61 -50.66 -51.40
CA ALA A 1039 -25.59 -51.72 -51.18
C ALA A 1039 -25.06 -53.11 -51.63
N SER A 1040 -25.73 -54.18 -51.19
CA SER A 1040 -25.32 -55.56 -51.49
C SER A 1040 -25.26 -55.89 -53.00
N ASP A 1041 -26.03 -55.20 -53.84
CA ASP A 1041 -26.00 -55.34 -55.31
C ASP A 1041 -24.88 -54.52 -55.98
N GLN A 1042 -24.03 -53.85 -55.20
CA GLN A 1042 -22.91 -53.03 -55.66
C GLN A 1042 -21.54 -53.65 -55.32
N LEU A 1043 -21.51 -54.88 -54.79
CA LEU A 1043 -20.31 -55.59 -54.38
C LEU A 1043 -19.99 -56.75 -55.34
N TRP A 1044 -18.70 -56.93 -55.67
CA TRP A 1044 -18.21 -58.02 -56.52
C TRP A 1044 -17.14 -58.85 -55.81
N PHE A 1045 -17.43 -60.12 -55.57
CA PHE A 1045 -16.56 -61.04 -54.83
C PHE A 1045 -15.72 -61.89 -55.78
N ARG A 1046 -14.41 -62.00 -55.52
CA ARG A 1046 -13.50 -62.85 -56.30
C ARG A 1046 -12.41 -63.49 -55.43
N GLN A 1047 -12.05 -64.72 -55.77
CA GLN A 1047 -10.86 -65.38 -55.20
C GLN A 1047 -9.62 -65.01 -56.02
N ILE A 1048 -8.58 -64.52 -55.35
CA ILE A 1048 -7.25 -64.29 -55.95
C ILE A 1048 -6.20 -65.01 -55.10
N GLY A 1049 -5.65 -66.11 -55.63
CA GLY A 1049 -4.71 -66.93 -54.87
C GLY A 1049 -5.37 -67.48 -53.60
N LEU A 1050 -4.83 -67.12 -52.43
CA LEU A 1050 -5.39 -67.47 -51.11
C LEU A 1050 -6.31 -66.38 -50.53
N ASN A 1051 -6.44 -65.23 -51.19
CA ASN A 1051 -7.18 -64.09 -50.67
C ASN A 1051 -8.60 -64.04 -51.25
N LEU A 1052 -9.51 -63.43 -50.48
CA LEU A 1052 -10.82 -62.99 -50.96
C LEU A 1052 -10.75 -61.50 -51.25
N GLU A 1053 -11.15 -61.08 -52.45
CA GLU A 1053 -11.33 -59.66 -52.75
C GLU A 1053 -12.81 -59.33 -52.97
N VAL A 1054 -13.24 -58.21 -52.38
CA VAL A 1054 -14.57 -57.61 -52.52
C VAL A 1054 -14.42 -56.23 -53.14
N SER A 1055 -14.73 -56.11 -54.43
CA SER A 1055 -14.65 -54.83 -55.15
C SER A 1055 -15.97 -54.06 -55.09
N VAL A 1056 -15.90 -52.74 -54.94
CA VAL A 1056 -17.06 -51.84 -55.09
C VAL A 1056 -17.26 -51.52 -56.57
N ILE A 1057 -18.42 -51.88 -57.09
CA ILE A 1057 -18.73 -51.76 -58.51
C ILE A 1057 -18.80 -50.29 -58.92
N GLY A 1058 -18.06 -49.95 -59.98
CA GLY A 1058 -18.03 -48.60 -60.55
C GLY A 1058 -16.90 -47.72 -60.01
N THR A 1059 -16.14 -48.17 -59.01
CA THR A 1059 -14.99 -47.47 -58.45
C THR A 1059 -13.72 -48.32 -58.57
N LYS A 1060 -12.60 -47.84 -58.00
CA LYS A 1060 -11.37 -48.63 -57.86
C LYS A 1060 -11.30 -49.33 -56.50
N ASP A 1061 -12.29 -49.05 -55.64
CA ASP A 1061 -12.26 -49.37 -54.23
C ASP A 1061 -12.49 -50.87 -54.03
N ARG A 1062 -11.70 -51.49 -53.16
CA ARG A 1062 -11.80 -52.93 -52.89
C ARG A 1062 -11.20 -53.27 -51.53
N ILE A 1063 -11.86 -54.19 -50.82
CA ILE A 1063 -11.30 -54.86 -49.66
C ILE A 1063 -10.67 -56.19 -50.08
N VAL A 1064 -9.51 -56.52 -49.54
CA VAL A 1064 -8.84 -57.80 -49.67
C VAL A 1064 -8.71 -58.44 -48.29
N VAL A 1065 -9.46 -59.51 -48.03
CA VAL A 1065 -9.26 -60.32 -46.82
C VAL A 1065 -8.16 -61.34 -47.10
N ASP A 1066 -7.02 -61.15 -46.45
CA ASP A 1066 -5.81 -61.93 -46.69
C ASP A 1066 -5.94 -63.35 -46.15
N ARG A 1067 -5.44 -64.33 -46.91
CA ARG A 1067 -5.44 -65.76 -46.55
C ARG A 1067 -6.82 -66.36 -46.23
N TRP A 1068 -7.93 -65.76 -46.67
CA TRP A 1068 -9.30 -66.30 -46.53
C TRP A 1068 -9.44 -67.80 -46.86
N TYR A 1069 -8.74 -68.27 -47.90
CA TYR A 1069 -8.80 -69.65 -48.38
C TYR A 1069 -7.72 -70.58 -47.78
N ASP A 1070 -6.97 -70.12 -46.79
CA ASP A 1070 -6.07 -70.96 -45.98
C ASP A 1070 -6.83 -71.54 -44.79
N GLU A 1071 -6.91 -72.88 -44.70
CA GLU A 1071 -7.65 -73.56 -43.62
C GLU A 1071 -7.05 -73.32 -42.22
N ALA A 1072 -5.83 -72.80 -42.14
CA ALA A 1072 -5.15 -72.47 -40.89
C ALA A 1072 -5.32 -71.01 -40.44
N SER A 1073 -6.07 -70.19 -41.19
CA SER A 1073 -6.28 -68.76 -40.88
C SER A 1073 -7.75 -68.51 -40.53
N PRO A 1074 -8.02 -67.75 -39.45
CA PRO A 1074 -9.34 -67.18 -39.18
C PRO A 1074 -9.86 -66.34 -40.35
N ARG A 1075 -11.17 -66.14 -40.39
CA ARG A 1075 -11.89 -65.38 -41.43
C ARG A 1075 -12.78 -64.36 -40.73
N VAL A 1076 -13.05 -63.23 -41.38
CA VAL A 1076 -14.19 -62.40 -40.96
C VAL A 1076 -15.50 -63.20 -41.06
N ASP A 1077 -16.38 -63.04 -40.06
CA ASP A 1077 -17.62 -63.80 -39.91
C ASP A 1077 -18.74 -63.30 -40.81
N ALA A 1078 -18.81 -61.99 -41.03
CA ALA A 1078 -19.85 -61.40 -41.88
C ALA A 1078 -19.39 -60.16 -42.65
N PHE A 1079 -20.01 -59.95 -43.81
CA PHE A 1079 -19.99 -58.70 -44.55
C PHE A 1079 -21.35 -58.02 -44.40
N VAL A 1080 -21.38 -56.77 -43.94
CA VAL A 1080 -22.59 -55.96 -43.76
C VAL A 1080 -22.63 -54.90 -44.84
N ALA A 1081 -23.60 -54.98 -45.76
CA ALA A 1081 -23.76 -53.97 -46.81
C ALA A 1081 -24.47 -52.71 -46.28
N GLY A 1082 -24.28 -51.58 -46.95
CA GLY A 1082 -24.86 -50.28 -46.57
C GLY A 1082 -26.39 -50.21 -46.61
N ASP A 1083 -27.06 -51.20 -47.22
CA ASP A 1083 -28.52 -51.38 -47.14
C ASP A 1083 -28.98 -52.25 -45.96
N GLY A 1084 -28.04 -52.62 -45.07
CA GLY A 1084 -28.26 -53.38 -43.85
C GLY A 1084 -28.30 -54.90 -44.02
N GLN A 1085 -28.11 -55.41 -45.25
CA GLN A 1085 -28.07 -56.85 -45.51
C GLN A 1085 -26.75 -57.45 -45.04
N GLN A 1086 -26.79 -58.66 -44.49
CA GLN A 1086 -25.60 -59.38 -44.03
C GLN A 1086 -25.32 -60.62 -44.87
N LEU A 1087 -24.05 -60.87 -45.16
CA LEU A 1087 -23.55 -62.07 -45.83
C LEU A 1087 -22.56 -62.78 -44.91
N PHE A 1088 -22.92 -63.96 -44.43
CA PHE A 1088 -22.07 -64.76 -43.54
C PHE A 1088 -20.94 -65.47 -44.30
N SER A 1089 -19.83 -65.74 -43.61
CA SER A 1089 -18.61 -66.33 -44.17
C SER A 1089 -18.83 -67.67 -44.89
N ASP A 1090 -19.78 -68.49 -44.41
CA ASP A 1090 -20.15 -69.77 -45.01
C ASP A 1090 -20.96 -69.65 -46.32
N GLN A 1091 -21.48 -68.46 -46.62
CA GLN A 1091 -22.25 -68.13 -47.81
C GLN A 1091 -21.43 -67.45 -48.92
N VAL A 1092 -20.29 -66.83 -48.58
CA VAL A 1092 -19.42 -66.08 -49.52
C VAL A 1092 -19.02 -66.94 -50.74
N ASP A 1093 -18.69 -68.20 -50.49
CA ASP A 1093 -18.26 -69.17 -51.50
C ASP A 1093 -19.30 -69.39 -52.61
N ALA A 1094 -20.58 -69.26 -52.30
CA ALA A 1094 -21.66 -69.39 -53.27
C ALA A 1094 -21.65 -68.21 -54.26
N LEU A 1095 -21.37 -67.00 -53.78
CA LEU A 1095 -21.26 -65.79 -54.61
C LEU A 1095 -19.99 -65.83 -55.47
N VAL A 1096 -18.84 -66.14 -54.87
CA VAL A 1096 -17.55 -66.20 -55.59
C VAL A 1096 -17.60 -67.21 -56.75
N ARG A 1097 -18.18 -68.39 -56.54
CA ARG A 1097 -18.30 -69.42 -57.60
C ARG A 1097 -19.17 -68.96 -58.77
N VAL A 1098 -20.30 -68.29 -58.48
CA VAL A 1098 -21.21 -67.81 -59.54
C VAL A 1098 -20.62 -66.61 -60.27
N MET A 1099 -19.95 -65.70 -59.54
CA MET A 1099 -19.28 -64.54 -60.12
C MET A 1099 -18.06 -64.92 -60.98
N ALA A 1100 -17.35 -66.01 -60.65
CA ALA A 1100 -16.21 -66.50 -61.44
C ALA A 1100 -16.57 -66.95 -62.87
N ASP A 1101 -17.81 -67.39 -63.10
CA ASP A 1101 -18.32 -67.77 -64.44
C ASP A 1101 -18.83 -66.56 -65.25
N LEU A 1102 -18.83 -65.36 -64.67
CA LEU A 1102 -19.28 -64.11 -65.27
C LEU A 1102 -18.11 -63.17 -65.58
N ALA A 1103 -18.26 -62.33 -66.60
CA ALA A 1103 -17.31 -61.24 -66.81
C ALA A 1103 -17.54 -60.14 -65.77
N PRO A 1104 -16.50 -59.54 -65.14
CA PRO A 1104 -16.65 -58.45 -64.20
C PRO A 1104 -17.46 -57.28 -64.79
N PRO A 1105 -18.23 -56.53 -63.97
CA PRO A 1105 -18.98 -55.35 -64.40
C PRO A 1105 -18.11 -54.36 -65.21
N ALA A 1106 -18.68 -53.80 -66.27
CA ALA A 1106 -17.96 -52.85 -67.12
C ALA A 1106 -17.78 -51.48 -66.42
N ALA A 1107 -16.71 -50.75 -66.78
CA ALA A 1107 -16.45 -49.42 -66.25
C ALA A 1107 -17.65 -48.47 -66.47
N GLY A 1108 -18.13 -47.84 -65.38
CA GLY A 1108 -19.32 -46.96 -65.38
C GLY A 1108 -20.63 -47.64 -64.99
N GLN A 1109 -20.66 -48.97 -64.83
CA GLN A 1109 -21.76 -49.66 -64.16
C GLN A 1109 -21.57 -49.52 -62.64
N THR A 1110 -22.65 -49.28 -61.90
CA THR A 1110 -22.61 -49.04 -60.44
C THR A 1110 -23.39 -50.06 -59.62
N SER A 1111 -24.10 -51.00 -60.27
CA SER A 1111 -24.77 -52.12 -59.59
C SER A 1111 -24.98 -53.34 -60.51
N LEU A 1112 -25.34 -54.48 -59.93
CA LEU A 1112 -25.59 -55.77 -60.59
C LEU A 1112 -26.98 -55.90 -61.22
N SER A 1113 -27.74 -54.81 -61.28
CA SER A 1113 -29.12 -54.77 -61.81
C SER A 1113 -29.23 -54.89 -63.34
N ALA A 1114 -28.12 -54.76 -64.09
CA ALA A 1114 -28.10 -54.87 -65.55
C ALA A 1114 -28.05 -56.33 -66.05
N THR A 1115 -28.62 -56.61 -67.24
CA THR A 1115 -28.46 -57.92 -67.91
C THR A 1115 -27.03 -58.05 -68.48
N PRO A 1116 -26.31 -59.18 -68.30
CA PRO A 1116 -26.78 -60.51 -67.85
C PRO A 1116 -26.74 -60.77 -66.33
N TYR A 1117 -26.17 -59.88 -65.52
CA TYR A 1117 -25.98 -60.07 -64.06
C TYR A 1117 -27.28 -60.37 -63.31
N ALA A 1118 -28.32 -59.55 -63.51
CA ALA A 1118 -29.62 -59.71 -62.86
C ALA A 1118 -30.31 -61.06 -63.15
N SER A 1119 -30.01 -61.72 -64.28
CA SER A 1119 -30.61 -63.01 -64.61
C SER A 1119 -29.94 -64.21 -63.93
N VAL A 1120 -28.70 -64.03 -63.44
CA VAL A 1120 -27.87 -65.10 -62.86
C VAL A 1120 -27.67 -64.89 -61.36
N LEU A 1121 -27.42 -63.65 -60.92
CA LEU A 1121 -27.06 -63.32 -59.54
C LEU A 1121 -28.26 -63.02 -58.64
N THR A 1122 -29.40 -62.53 -59.15
CA THR A 1122 -30.55 -62.17 -58.30
C THR A 1122 -31.06 -63.30 -57.39
N PRO A 1123 -31.20 -64.56 -57.84
CA PRO A 1123 -31.60 -65.66 -56.95
C PRO A 1123 -30.55 -65.99 -55.88
N VAL A 1124 -29.27 -65.78 -56.20
CA VAL A 1124 -28.12 -66.08 -55.31
C VAL A 1124 -27.96 -64.97 -54.28
N LEU A 1125 -28.09 -63.71 -54.69
CA LEU A 1125 -28.07 -62.57 -53.79
C LEU A 1125 -29.21 -62.67 -52.77
N ALA A 1126 -30.45 -62.92 -53.22
CA ALA A 1126 -31.62 -63.04 -52.34
C ALA A 1126 -31.62 -64.28 -51.40
N SER A 1127 -30.76 -65.27 -51.64
CA SER A 1127 -30.65 -66.48 -50.80
C SER A 1127 -29.51 -66.45 -49.80
N ASN A 1128 -28.54 -65.55 -50.00
CA ASN A 1128 -27.32 -65.50 -49.19
C ASN A 1128 -27.25 -64.20 -48.37
N TRP A 1129 -27.67 -63.06 -48.92
CA TRP A 1129 -27.83 -61.85 -48.14
C TRP A 1129 -29.13 -61.93 -47.32
N THR A 1130 -29.04 -61.73 -46.00
CA THR A 1130 -30.19 -61.84 -45.06
C THR A 1130 -30.50 -60.55 -44.32
#